data_AF-A0A316NYL5-F1
#
_entry.id   AF-A0A316NYL5-F1
#
_cell.length_a   1.000
_cell.length_b   1.000
_cell.length_c   1.000
_cell.angle_alpha   90.00
_cell.angle_beta   90.00
_cell.angle_gamma   90.00
#
_symmetry.space_group_name_H-M   'P 1'
#
loop_
_entity.id
_entity.type
_entity.pdbx_description
1 polymer ?
#
loop_
_entity_poly.entity_id
_entity_poly.type
_entity_poly.pdbx_seq_one_letter_code
_entity_poly.pdbx_strand_id
1 'polypeptide(L)'
;MTDSTNKPEPSKRMRPASGAPAFKPTARKSVKQPASKPVQTPKAEAIPKASKPAKAAKAAKSSKTLRIPKATRASKIPRTTTTSKASKAGTLSSAPSRLSSSSSPWASQGSSSTTQGFGTIGGDQQSKARSAQSARNAFGRFSRTQAASPNARVREKGMPAARTPSTSNEFIAYTKSHLQIMIPVFIIVALLLIYTCVDIFSSFGRIHPGVSVQGIEVGGMSVQDAATKINEELSPKLSNAHVTIYESADIASADGAQIPSGGIEQAHADETAAGSDINDDGTIDKWNITAETIGAYVDGEALAEEAYLVGRQGNFVAERFFSWFGGTHLDATVSVRDERFNALATEIDKEIGLPIVDSTIRIEDGAVSVVNGSDGWSVDAPTFIKRFSASAFSPDNFPFVIPMKTDPMHIRPATAQKVADDVKAAIAENVTIVHDPDTWTLDTADLGELISLQVLTPDEVLVFGSGTQKIVADGTTVSDYDTSAWVDPDSGYVLQAYVDQEKTDRYLVGILGAAATGGATDAYFDTSSGEVVLVAAVEGYGPDRSAAEIALQDLLFGEPDATTASSRTISLVDVTIQPELTTEKAQAMGITERLATWTIPLSGSSERINNIRLLCRLINNSLVAPGATWSFNGTTGERTAEKGFQTAPVIVNGKHEDQLGGGICQIATCIFNAACFSGLGIQERVNHDFYIAAYDDYGFADATVSWKSPDLKWVNDMSTYVLMTANVTDDNVVVSFWGTKDGRTVDCQRGDWKAGDKYVSITEVDPELAPGERKMTQSGQDGRSIDIRYLAKAADGTVLHDVTFHSIYSAQNEIITVGPDTPAPAPAADPPAAE
;
A
#
# COMPACT_ATOMS: atom_id res chain seq x y z
N MET A 1 50.45 -55.17 -35.26
CA MET A 1 49.14 -55.69 -35.75
C MET A 1 48.15 -55.46 -34.63
N THR A 2 46.91 -55.03 -34.95
CA THR A 2 45.75 -54.84 -34.04
C THR A 2 46.07 -54.06 -32.74
N ASP A 3 45.82 -52.75 -32.61
CA ASP A 3 44.53 -52.04 -32.78
C ASP A 3 43.45 -52.59 -31.81
N SER A 4 42.75 -51.80 -30.95
CA SER A 4 42.52 -50.34 -31.02
C SER A 4 42.45 -49.59 -29.67
N THR A 5 42.30 -48.27 -29.80
CA THR A 5 42.13 -47.16 -28.82
C THR A 5 41.09 -47.36 -27.71
N ASN A 6 41.02 -46.55 -26.64
CA ASN A 6 41.96 -45.69 -25.90
C ASN A 6 41.27 -45.28 -24.55
N LYS A 7 42.01 -44.85 -23.52
CA LYS A 7 41.45 -44.33 -22.24
C LYS A 7 41.82 -42.85 -22.01
N PRO A 8 40.99 -42.05 -21.29
CA PRO A 8 41.24 -40.62 -21.07
C PRO A 8 42.03 -40.33 -19.78
N GLU A 9 42.83 -39.26 -19.78
CA GLU A 9 43.16 -38.42 -18.60
C GLU A 9 43.85 -37.09 -19.04
N PRO A 10 44.07 -36.09 -18.14
CA PRO A 10 43.85 -34.68 -18.48
C PRO A 10 45.11 -33.82 -18.72
N SER A 11 44.92 -32.55 -19.09
CA SER A 11 45.99 -31.56 -19.26
C SER A 11 45.69 -30.18 -18.65
N LYS A 12 46.60 -29.68 -17.80
CA LYS A 12 46.79 -28.25 -17.49
C LYS A 12 48.12 -27.80 -18.09
N ARG A 13 48.17 -26.72 -18.89
CA ARG A 13 49.36 -25.83 -18.99
C ARG A 13 49.17 -24.52 -19.79
N MET A 14 49.36 -23.41 -19.07
CA MET A 14 50.15 -22.19 -19.38
C MET A 14 50.07 -21.44 -20.75
N ARG A 15 49.90 -20.12 -20.61
CA ARG A 15 50.23 -18.97 -21.52
C ARG A 15 51.73 -18.91 -21.93
N PRO A 16 52.22 -17.94 -22.75
CA PRO A 16 51.55 -16.83 -23.47
C PRO A 16 51.91 -16.69 -24.98
N ALA A 17 51.32 -15.69 -25.67
CA ALA A 17 51.84 -15.10 -26.91
C ALA A 17 51.60 -13.58 -26.93
N SER A 18 52.31 -12.83 -27.78
CA SER A 18 52.47 -11.36 -27.69
C SER A 18 52.23 -10.60 -28.99
N GLY A 19 51.83 -9.33 -28.89
CA GLY A 19 52.17 -8.28 -29.87
C GLY A 19 50.99 -7.69 -30.65
N ALA A 20 50.83 -6.36 -30.54
CA ALA A 20 49.91 -5.57 -31.35
C ALA A 20 50.63 -4.93 -32.57
N PRO A 21 49.96 -4.69 -33.70
CA PRO A 21 50.50 -3.93 -34.81
C PRO A 21 50.34 -2.42 -34.60
N ALA A 22 51.45 -1.67 -34.62
CA ALA A 22 51.42 -0.21 -34.49
C ALA A 22 51.15 0.49 -35.83
N PHE A 23 50.15 1.37 -35.88
CA PHE A 23 49.86 2.20 -37.06
C PHE A 23 50.62 3.54 -36.97
N LYS A 24 51.54 3.81 -37.90
CA LYS A 24 52.31 5.07 -37.95
C LYS A 24 51.71 6.05 -38.97
N PRO A 25 51.39 7.29 -38.62
CA PRO A 25 51.08 8.32 -39.60
C PRO A 25 52.36 8.80 -40.30
N THR A 26 52.37 8.82 -41.64
CA THR A 26 53.45 9.41 -42.44
C THR A 26 52.97 10.65 -43.18
N ALA A 27 53.60 11.79 -42.95
CA ALA A 27 53.25 13.05 -43.60
C ALA A 27 53.58 13.05 -45.11
N ARG A 28 52.72 13.69 -45.91
CA ARG A 28 53.05 14.10 -47.29
C ARG A 28 52.63 15.54 -47.55
N LYS A 29 53.31 16.17 -48.52
CA LYS A 29 53.37 17.63 -48.67
C LYS A 29 52.17 18.24 -49.40
N SER A 30 51.98 19.54 -49.17
CA SER A 30 50.97 20.39 -49.78
C SER A 30 51.16 20.59 -51.29
N VAL A 31 50.04 20.86 -51.97
CA VAL A 31 49.98 21.53 -53.28
C VAL A 31 48.99 22.69 -53.15
N LYS A 32 49.34 23.86 -53.70
CA LYS A 32 48.49 25.07 -53.71
C LYS A 32 47.73 25.18 -55.02
N GLN A 33 46.48 25.66 -54.97
CA GLN A 33 45.89 26.69 -55.88
C GLN A 33 44.40 26.93 -55.51
N PRO A 34 43.79 28.05 -55.91
CA PRO A 34 44.31 29.42 -55.98
C PRO A 34 43.47 30.39 -55.11
N ALA A 35 43.88 31.65 -54.98
CA ALA A 35 43.11 32.67 -54.24
C ALA A 35 42.10 33.40 -55.13
N SER A 36 40.88 33.61 -54.64
CA SER A 36 39.87 34.54 -55.18
C SER A 36 39.64 35.71 -54.21
N LYS A 37 39.11 36.82 -54.73
CA LYS A 37 39.14 38.14 -54.06
C LYS A 37 37.99 38.34 -53.05
N PRO A 38 38.17 39.19 -52.01
CA PRO A 38 37.09 39.57 -51.10
C PRO A 38 36.01 40.37 -51.83
N VAL A 39 34.75 40.11 -51.46
CA VAL A 39 33.56 40.87 -51.89
C VAL A 39 32.97 41.59 -50.68
N GLN A 40 32.33 42.73 -50.93
CA GLN A 40 32.13 43.80 -49.95
C GLN A 40 30.84 43.67 -49.13
N THR A 41 30.87 44.15 -47.89
CA THR A 41 29.67 44.46 -47.12
C THR A 41 28.97 45.71 -47.67
N PRO A 42 27.64 45.67 -47.90
CA PRO A 42 26.87 46.89 -48.16
C PRO A 42 26.88 47.83 -46.95
N LYS A 43 26.94 49.14 -47.21
CA LYS A 43 26.85 50.19 -46.19
C LYS A 43 25.41 50.69 -46.04
N ALA A 44 25.12 51.31 -44.90
CA ALA A 44 23.80 51.88 -44.61
C ALA A 44 23.69 53.38 -44.93
N GLU A 45 22.47 53.81 -45.23
CA GLU A 45 21.94 55.18 -45.05
C GLU A 45 20.73 55.03 -44.08
N ALA A 46 20.62 55.73 -42.93
CA ALA A 46 20.52 57.18 -42.69
C ALA A 46 19.17 57.75 -43.18
N ILE A 47 18.39 58.58 -42.46
CA ILE A 47 18.47 59.32 -41.17
C ILE A 47 17.00 59.79 -40.85
N PRO A 48 16.54 60.34 -39.68
CA PRO A 48 17.23 61.06 -38.60
C PRO A 48 16.92 60.61 -37.14
N LYS A 49 17.45 61.35 -36.14
CA LYS A 49 17.11 61.30 -34.71
C LYS A 49 16.38 62.58 -34.25
N ALA A 50 15.46 62.44 -33.29
CA ALA A 50 15.05 63.44 -32.29
C ALA A 50 14.23 62.73 -31.19
N SER A 51 14.14 63.13 -29.91
CA SER A 51 14.95 63.97 -29.01
C SER A 51 14.38 63.84 -27.58
N LYS A 52 15.20 63.81 -26.52
CA LYS A 52 14.75 64.01 -25.10
C LYS A 52 14.36 65.50 -24.88
N PRO A 53 13.70 65.96 -23.78
CA PRO A 53 13.27 65.30 -22.52
C PRO A 53 11.71 65.37 -22.35
N ALA A 54 11.00 65.35 -21.20
CA ALA A 54 11.28 65.69 -19.79
C ALA A 54 10.28 65.09 -18.76
N LYS A 55 10.34 65.56 -17.49
CA LYS A 55 9.60 65.03 -16.31
C LYS A 55 8.20 65.65 -16.10
N ALA A 56 7.31 64.81 -15.56
CA ALA A 56 6.29 65.07 -14.52
C ALA A 56 5.17 66.12 -14.70
N ALA A 57 3.92 65.66 -14.53
CA ALA A 57 2.81 66.41 -13.93
C ALA A 57 1.79 65.47 -13.25
N LYS A 58 1.17 65.89 -12.14
CA LYS A 58 -0.04 65.28 -11.55
C LYS A 58 -1.26 66.09 -11.98
N ALA A 59 -2.42 65.48 -12.30
CA ALA A 59 -3.76 66.06 -11.99
C ALA A 59 -4.98 65.16 -12.31
N ALA A 60 -5.96 65.20 -11.39
CA ALA A 60 -7.41 65.27 -11.59
C ALA A 60 -8.19 64.36 -12.60
N LYS A 61 -8.87 63.36 -12.01
CA LYS A 61 -10.36 63.20 -11.99
C LYS A 61 -11.24 63.74 -13.14
N SER A 62 -12.05 62.82 -13.68
CA SER A 62 -13.52 62.93 -13.91
C SER A 62 -14.10 63.52 -15.22
N SER A 63 -14.81 62.64 -15.95
CA SER A 63 -16.13 62.85 -16.62
C SER A 63 -16.33 63.95 -17.69
N LYS A 64 -16.68 63.55 -18.93
CA LYS A 64 -18.10 63.54 -19.39
C LYS A 64 -18.36 62.96 -20.79
N THR A 65 -19.61 62.52 -20.97
CA THR A 65 -20.26 61.82 -22.08
C THR A 65 -20.53 62.66 -23.35
N LEU A 66 -20.33 62.06 -24.54
CA LEU A 66 -21.10 62.28 -25.79
C LEU A 66 -21.18 60.93 -26.54
N ARG A 67 -22.28 60.40 -27.11
CA ARG A 67 -23.67 60.80 -27.47
C ARG A 67 -23.92 61.20 -28.93
N ILE A 68 -24.34 60.22 -29.75
CA ILE A 68 -25.07 60.40 -31.04
C ILE A 68 -26.27 59.38 -31.10
N PRO A 69 -27.15 59.27 -32.12
CA PRO A 69 -28.59 59.54 -31.91
C PRO A 69 -29.57 58.35 -32.14
N LYS A 70 -30.88 58.63 -32.13
CA LYS A 70 -32.02 57.67 -32.20
C LYS A 70 -33.03 57.98 -33.32
N ALA A 71 -33.64 56.93 -33.87
CA ALA A 71 -34.96 56.88 -34.54
C ALA A 71 -35.53 55.44 -34.37
N THR A 72 -36.67 55.13 -33.72
CA THR A 72 -38.11 55.31 -34.08
C THR A 72 -38.57 54.54 -35.32
N ARG A 73 -39.66 53.72 -35.31
CA ARG A 73 -40.65 53.29 -34.28
C ARG A 73 -41.58 52.16 -34.82
N ALA A 74 -42.18 51.34 -33.92
CA ALA A 74 -43.37 50.45 -34.10
C ALA A 74 -43.20 49.09 -34.84
N SER A 75 -44.01 48.03 -34.61
CA SER A 75 -44.86 47.61 -33.45
C SER A 75 -45.52 46.23 -33.67
N LYS A 76 -45.53 45.33 -32.65
CA LYS A 76 -46.63 44.40 -32.20
C LYS A 76 -46.15 43.06 -31.57
N ILE A 77 -46.39 42.91 -30.24
CA ILE A 77 -47.25 41.88 -29.57
C ILE A 77 -47.15 40.39 -30.03
N PRO A 78 -47.09 39.36 -29.12
CA PRO A 78 -46.79 39.33 -27.67
C PRO A 78 -45.80 38.21 -27.20
N ARG A 79 -45.49 38.17 -25.89
CA ARG A 79 -45.10 36.94 -25.16
C ARG A 79 -46.34 36.32 -24.48
N THR A 80 -46.37 35.01 -24.29
CA THR A 80 -47.34 34.32 -23.43
C THR A 80 -46.65 33.66 -22.24
N THR A 81 -47.33 33.67 -21.08
CA THR A 81 -46.95 32.97 -19.85
C THR A 81 -48.24 32.52 -19.17
N THR A 82 -48.41 31.22 -18.94
CA THR A 82 -49.56 30.72 -18.18
C THR A 82 -49.19 29.46 -17.41
N THR A 83 -49.57 29.43 -16.13
CA THR A 83 -49.56 28.25 -15.28
C THR A 83 -50.91 27.53 -15.33
N SER A 84 -50.95 26.24 -15.00
CA SER A 84 -52.18 25.57 -14.54
C SER A 84 -51.86 24.36 -13.65
N LYS A 85 -52.86 23.94 -12.86
CA LYS A 85 -52.83 22.73 -12.02
C LYS A 85 -54.04 21.86 -12.37
N ALA A 86 -53.83 20.54 -12.29
CA ALA A 86 -54.79 19.50 -11.90
C ALA A 86 -56.19 19.42 -12.54
N SER A 87 -56.52 18.24 -13.07
CA SER A 87 -57.87 17.65 -13.07
C SER A 87 -57.78 16.16 -12.68
N LYS A 88 -58.91 15.46 -12.50
CA LYS A 88 -58.97 14.25 -11.67
C LYS A 88 -60.03 13.22 -12.10
N ALA A 89 -59.71 11.93 -11.85
CA ALA A 89 -60.58 10.77 -11.66
C ALA A 89 -61.23 10.07 -12.88
N GLY A 90 -61.17 8.72 -12.83
CA GLY A 90 -61.94 7.75 -13.62
C GLY A 90 -61.81 6.35 -12.97
N THR A 91 -62.92 5.73 -12.62
CA THR A 91 -63.06 4.43 -11.88
C THR A 91 -63.14 3.23 -12.85
N LEU A 92 -63.18 1.93 -12.49
CA LEU A 92 -63.62 1.18 -11.28
C LEU A 92 -63.13 -0.31 -11.32
N SER A 93 -63.18 -1.03 -10.18
CA SER A 93 -63.08 -2.51 -10.00
C SER A 93 -61.72 -3.20 -10.29
N SER A 94 -61.33 -4.30 -9.61
CA SER A 94 -61.91 -5.01 -8.43
C SER A 94 -60.85 -5.91 -7.77
N ALA A 95 -60.92 -6.13 -6.45
CA ALA A 95 -60.09 -7.08 -5.70
C ALA A 95 -60.69 -8.51 -5.70
N PRO A 96 -59.93 -9.55 -5.27
CA PRO A 96 -59.86 -9.85 -3.83
C PRO A 96 -58.44 -10.20 -3.32
N SER A 97 -58.33 -10.35 -2.00
CA SER A 97 -57.07 -10.54 -1.25
C SER A 97 -56.83 -11.99 -0.80
N ARG A 98 -55.58 -12.31 -0.40
CA ARG A 98 -55.28 -13.27 0.68
C ARG A 98 -53.91 -13.03 1.34
N LEU A 99 -53.93 -13.28 2.65
CA LEU A 99 -52.92 -13.36 3.72
C LEU A 99 -51.50 -13.89 3.37
N SER A 100 -50.44 -13.69 4.17
CA SER A 100 -50.15 -12.76 5.31
C SER A 100 -48.71 -12.99 5.86
N SER A 101 -48.18 -12.05 6.68
CA SER A 101 -47.21 -12.24 7.80
C SER A 101 -45.80 -12.83 7.52
N SER A 102 -44.69 -12.39 8.16
CA SER A 102 -44.47 -11.32 9.17
C SER A 102 -42.98 -10.97 9.37
N SER A 103 -42.73 -9.84 10.05
CA SER A 103 -41.60 -9.53 10.97
C SER A 103 -40.14 -9.45 10.47
N SER A 104 -39.63 -8.21 10.50
CA SER A 104 -38.22 -7.74 10.57
C SER A 104 -37.58 -8.02 11.98
N PRO A 105 -36.45 -7.40 12.45
CA PRO A 105 -35.48 -6.48 11.82
C PRO A 105 -33.98 -6.73 12.15
N TRP A 106 -33.06 -5.93 11.57
CA TRP A 106 -32.11 -5.00 12.24
C TRP A 106 -30.88 -4.72 11.36
N ALA A 107 -30.25 -3.55 11.53
CA ALA A 107 -29.01 -3.16 10.86
C ALA A 107 -28.11 -2.40 11.84
N SER A 108 -26.80 -2.58 11.76
CA SER A 108 -25.81 -1.95 12.65
C SER A 108 -24.63 -1.36 11.87
N GLN A 109 -24.58 -0.03 11.81
CA GLN A 109 -23.32 0.72 11.77
C GLN A 109 -23.03 1.26 13.18
N GLY A 110 -21.76 1.41 13.52
CA GLY A 110 -21.33 1.88 14.84
C GLY A 110 -21.49 3.38 15.04
N SER A 111 -21.32 3.83 16.29
CA SER A 111 -21.19 5.24 16.64
C SER A 111 -20.29 5.43 17.86
N SER A 112 -19.68 6.60 17.97
CA SER A 112 -18.63 6.94 18.93
C SER A 112 -19.13 7.77 20.11
N SER A 113 -18.24 7.94 21.10
CA SER A 113 -18.15 9.10 22.01
C SER A 113 -19.32 9.39 22.99
N THR A 114 -19.08 9.00 24.24
CA THR A 114 -19.47 9.62 25.53
C THR A 114 -19.88 11.10 25.53
N THR A 115 -20.94 11.48 26.27
CA THR A 115 -20.90 12.41 27.45
C THR A 115 -22.29 12.83 28.00
N GLN A 116 -22.49 12.62 29.31
CA GLN A 116 -23.40 13.24 30.31
C GLN A 116 -24.69 14.03 29.92
N GLY A 117 -25.79 13.86 30.70
CA GLY A 117 -26.84 14.90 30.82
C GLY A 117 -28.18 14.53 31.50
N PHE A 118 -28.27 14.71 32.82
CA PHE A 118 -29.47 14.72 33.70
C PHE A 118 -30.91 14.77 33.10
N GLY A 119 -31.82 13.94 33.64
CA GLY A 119 -33.28 14.11 33.55
C GLY A 119 -34.06 13.07 34.39
N THR A 120 -35.06 13.46 35.19
CA THR A 120 -35.68 12.62 36.24
C THR A 120 -37.20 12.41 36.13
N ILE A 121 -37.69 11.40 36.89
CA ILE A 121 -39.08 11.12 37.32
C ILE A 121 -39.94 10.18 36.44
N GLY A 122 -40.30 9.01 37.02
CA GLY A 122 -41.67 8.45 36.97
C GLY A 122 -41.87 7.08 36.30
N GLY A 123 -42.37 6.09 37.06
CA GLY A 123 -42.92 4.83 36.50
C GLY A 123 -42.63 3.57 37.35
N ASP A 124 -43.67 2.95 37.91
CA ASP A 124 -43.56 1.82 38.85
C ASP A 124 -43.27 0.44 38.20
N GLN A 125 -42.34 -0.29 38.83
CA GLN A 125 -42.39 -1.72 39.20
C GLN A 125 -42.96 -2.78 38.21
N GLN A 126 -42.08 -3.76 37.88
CA GLN A 126 -42.37 -5.21 37.64
C GLN A 126 -43.11 -5.60 36.34
N SER A 127 -42.78 -6.70 35.63
CA SER A 127 -41.66 -7.67 35.79
C SER A 127 -41.41 -8.52 34.51
N LYS A 128 -40.16 -9.02 34.36
CA LYS A 128 -39.67 -10.39 33.98
C LYS A 128 -40.56 -11.28 33.06
N ALA A 129 -40.06 -12.10 32.13
CA ALA A 129 -38.74 -12.76 32.04
C ALA A 129 -38.35 -13.19 30.58
N ARG A 130 -37.13 -13.76 30.41
CA ARG A 130 -36.63 -14.42 29.18
C ARG A 130 -36.69 -15.96 29.29
N SER A 131 -36.87 -16.65 28.16
CA SER A 131 -36.27 -17.95 27.77
C SER A 131 -36.53 -18.15 26.26
N ALA A 132 -35.58 -18.57 25.40
CA ALA A 132 -34.75 -19.79 25.38
C ALA A 132 -35.62 -21.06 25.16
N GLN A 133 -35.29 -21.99 24.24
CA GLN A 133 -33.95 -22.56 24.03
C GLN A 133 -33.76 -23.31 22.68
N SER A 134 -32.51 -23.71 22.40
CA SER A 134 -32.08 -24.63 21.31
C SER A 134 -31.91 -26.10 21.80
N ALA A 135 -31.72 -27.05 20.88
CA ALA A 135 -31.43 -28.47 21.18
C ALA A 135 -30.39 -29.10 20.23
N ARG A 136 -29.42 -29.83 20.81
CA ARG A 136 -28.33 -30.64 20.21
C ARG A 136 -28.45 -32.09 20.76
N ASN A 137 -27.99 -33.20 20.15
CA ASN A 137 -27.38 -33.54 18.85
C ASN A 137 -27.92 -34.98 18.46
N ALA A 138 -27.28 -36.02 17.89
CA ALA A 138 -25.90 -36.35 17.50
C ALA A 138 -25.79 -37.54 16.52
N PHE A 139 -24.70 -37.54 15.73
CA PHE A 139 -23.84 -38.64 15.24
C PHE A 139 -24.33 -40.08 14.96
N GLY A 140 -23.84 -40.64 13.82
CA GLY A 140 -23.77 -42.09 13.57
C GLY A 140 -23.35 -42.53 12.15
N ARG A 141 -22.04 -42.57 11.83
CA ARG A 141 -21.48 -43.40 10.72
C ARG A 141 -21.36 -44.87 11.21
N PHE A 142 -21.21 -45.94 10.43
CA PHE A 142 -20.56 -46.15 9.11
C PHE A 142 -21.27 -47.24 8.26
N SER A 143 -20.74 -47.49 7.05
CA SER A 143 -21.36 -48.27 5.97
C SER A 143 -20.97 -49.76 5.89
N ARG A 144 -21.86 -50.57 5.29
CA ARG A 144 -21.49 -51.72 4.43
C ARG A 144 -22.56 -51.98 3.36
N THR A 145 -22.20 -52.74 2.32
CA THR A 145 -22.80 -52.70 0.97
C THR A 145 -23.62 -53.94 0.57
N GLN A 146 -24.47 -53.76 -0.46
CA GLN A 146 -25.06 -54.82 -1.34
C GLN A 146 -26.12 -55.75 -0.71
N ALA A 147 -27.16 -56.23 -1.40
CA ALA A 147 -27.67 -55.99 -2.77
C ALA A 147 -29.14 -56.49 -2.90
N ALA A 148 -29.67 -56.50 -4.14
CA ALA A 148 -30.85 -57.25 -4.59
C ALA A 148 -32.27 -56.80 -4.14
N SER A 149 -32.88 -55.97 -4.99
CA SER A 149 -34.32 -56.05 -5.34
C SER A 149 -34.58 -57.34 -6.19
N PRO A 150 -35.82 -57.73 -6.61
CA PRO A 150 -37.12 -57.05 -6.51
C PRO A 150 -38.36 -57.93 -6.19
N ASN A 151 -39.55 -57.32 -6.02
CA ASN A 151 -40.79 -57.57 -6.80
C ASN A 151 -42.16 -57.31 -6.09
N ALA A 152 -42.85 -56.27 -6.58
CA ALA A 152 -44.19 -56.34 -7.21
C ALA A 152 -45.53 -56.44 -6.42
N ARG A 153 -46.56 -55.80 -7.05
CA ARG A 153 -48.03 -56.02 -6.98
C ARG A 153 -48.88 -55.53 -5.78
N VAL A 154 -49.24 -54.25 -5.86
CA VAL A 154 -50.62 -53.75 -6.15
C VAL A 154 -51.81 -54.72 -5.97
N ARG A 155 -52.74 -54.42 -5.03
CA ARG A 155 -54.22 -54.27 -5.16
C ARG A 155 -54.89 -54.12 -3.78
N GLU A 156 -55.56 -53.01 -3.48
CA GLU A 156 -57.00 -52.65 -3.69
C GLU A 156 -58.01 -53.10 -2.61
N LYS A 157 -58.55 -52.08 -1.90
CA LYS A 157 -59.92 -51.90 -1.34
C LYS A 157 -60.67 -53.08 -0.66
N GLY A 158 -61.03 -52.86 0.62
CA GLY A 158 -62.16 -53.53 1.29
C GLY A 158 -62.56 -52.88 2.63
N MET A 159 -63.83 -52.48 2.77
CA MET A 159 -64.49 -51.94 3.98
C MET A 159 -66.00 -52.18 3.86
N PRO A 160 -66.81 -52.16 4.95
CA PRO A 160 -66.50 -52.30 6.38
C PRO A 160 -67.43 -53.33 7.10
N ALA A 161 -67.28 -53.50 8.43
CA ALA A 161 -68.36 -53.28 9.44
C ALA A 161 -68.29 -54.17 10.70
N ALA A 162 -68.11 -53.54 11.87
CA ALA A 162 -68.72 -53.91 13.16
C ALA A 162 -68.59 -52.72 14.14
N ARG A 163 -69.47 -52.60 15.15
CA ARG A 163 -69.39 -51.57 16.21
C ARG A 163 -69.07 -52.21 17.57
N THR A 164 -68.32 -51.50 18.40
CA THR A 164 -68.03 -51.82 19.81
C THR A 164 -68.28 -50.58 20.70
N PRO A 165 -68.48 -50.74 22.03
CA PRO A 165 -69.03 -49.68 22.89
C PRO A 165 -68.00 -48.63 23.39
N SER A 166 -68.51 -47.63 24.13
CA SER A 166 -67.81 -46.39 24.48
C SER A 166 -66.77 -46.48 25.62
N THR A 167 -65.67 -45.73 25.47
CA THR A 167 -64.44 -45.72 26.29
C THR A 167 -64.54 -45.08 27.68
N SER A 168 -65.72 -44.64 28.15
CA SER A 168 -65.86 -43.88 29.39
C SER A 168 -65.49 -44.65 30.67
N ASN A 169 -65.68 -45.97 30.67
CA ASN A 169 -65.61 -46.75 31.91
C ASN A 169 -64.20 -47.30 32.20
N GLU A 170 -63.37 -47.50 31.16
CA GLU A 170 -62.01 -48.02 31.32
C GLU A 170 -61.09 -47.00 31.99
N PHE A 171 -61.23 -45.71 31.66
CA PHE A 171 -60.46 -44.64 32.30
C PHE A 171 -60.74 -44.53 33.81
N ILE A 172 -62.00 -44.74 34.22
CA ILE A 172 -62.42 -44.73 35.64
C ILE A 172 -61.90 -45.98 36.37
N ALA A 173 -61.86 -47.14 35.72
CA ALA A 173 -61.26 -48.34 36.29
C ALA A 173 -59.73 -48.20 36.46
N TYR A 174 -59.04 -47.77 35.40
CA TYR A 174 -57.58 -47.60 35.39
C TYR A 174 -57.10 -46.62 36.46
N THR A 175 -57.72 -45.43 36.52
CA THR A 175 -57.38 -44.41 37.53
C THR A 175 -57.63 -44.89 38.95
N LYS A 176 -58.69 -45.66 39.20
CA LYS A 176 -59.02 -46.19 40.54
C LYS A 176 -58.05 -47.29 41.00
N SER A 177 -57.58 -48.14 40.08
CA SER A 177 -56.59 -49.20 40.39
C SER A 177 -55.17 -48.66 40.59
N HIS A 178 -54.78 -47.61 39.88
CA HIS A 178 -53.42 -47.05 39.97
C HIS A 178 -53.30 -45.86 40.94
N LEU A 179 -54.41 -45.44 41.57
CA LEU A 179 -54.46 -44.25 42.43
C LEU A 179 -53.40 -44.25 43.55
N GLN A 180 -53.13 -45.42 44.15
CA GLN A 180 -52.13 -45.59 45.22
C GLN A 180 -50.67 -45.40 44.77
N ILE A 181 -50.39 -45.48 43.46
CA ILE A 181 -49.07 -45.22 42.86
C ILE A 181 -49.05 -43.83 42.21
N MET A 182 -50.15 -43.42 41.58
CA MET A 182 -50.27 -42.09 40.99
C MET A 182 -50.26 -40.98 42.04
N ILE A 183 -50.81 -41.18 43.24
CA ILE A 183 -50.72 -40.20 44.34
C ILE A 183 -49.26 -39.91 44.74
N PRO A 184 -48.42 -40.88 45.15
CA PRO A 184 -47.03 -40.59 45.50
C PRO A 184 -46.20 -40.07 44.31
N VAL A 185 -46.42 -40.56 43.08
CA VAL A 185 -45.75 -40.01 41.89
C VAL A 185 -46.16 -38.56 41.63
N PHE A 186 -47.45 -38.22 41.72
CA PHE A 186 -47.94 -36.86 41.55
C PHE A 186 -47.49 -35.94 42.70
N ILE A 187 -47.37 -36.46 43.93
CA ILE A 187 -46.74 -35.74 45.05
C ILE A 187 -45.26 -35.48 44.77
N ILE A 188 -44.50 -36.46 44.27
CA ILE A 188 -43.09 -36.28 43.91
C ILE A 188 -42.94 -35.24 42.78
N VAL A 189 -43.77 -35.32 41.73
CA VAL A 189 -43.77 -34.33 40.63
C VAL A 189 -44.21 -32.95 41.12
N ALA A 190 -45.22 -32.85 41.98
CA ALA A 190 -45.64 -31.59 42.58
C ALA A 190 -44.56 -31.01 43.51
N LEU A 191 -43.87 -31.84 44.30
CA LEU A 191 -42.74 -31.42 45.13
C LEU A 191 -41.54 -30.98 44.29
N LEU A 192 -41.25 -31.66 43.18
CA LEU A 192 -40.21 -31.23 42.22
C LEU A 192 -40.58 -29.91 41.53
N LEU A 193 -41.85 -29.71 41.15
CA LEU A 193 -42.33 -28.43 40.60
C LEU A 193 -42.31 -27.31 41.64
N ILE A 194 -42.74 -27.57 42.88
CA ILE A 194 -42.66 -26.61 43.98
C ILE A 194 -41.20 -26.26 44.29
N TYR A 195 -40.31 -27.27 44.38
CA TYR A 195 -38.87 -27.07 44.54
C TYR A 195 -38.29 -26.22 43.40
N THR A 196 -38.61 -26.54 42.15
CA THR A 196 -38.13 -25.78 40.97
C THR A 196 -38.66 -24.33 40.98
N CYS A 197 -39.92 -24.11 41.35
CA CYS A 197 -40.48 -22.77 41.50
C CYS A 197 -39.84 -21.97 42.66
N VAL A 198 -39.60 -22.61 43.81
CA VAL A 198 -38.91 -22.01 44.95
C VAL A 198 -37.46 -21.66 44.58
N ASP A 199 -36.76 -22.55 43.87
CA ASP A 199 -35.39 -22.39 43.43
C ASP A 199 -35.22 -21.32 42.33
N ILE A 200 -36.14 -21.25 41.36
CA ILE A 200 -36.21 -20.13 40.40
C ILE A 200 -36.40 -18.78 41.13
N PHE A 201 -37.16 -18.76 42.23
CA PHE A 201 -37.46 -17.55 42.98
C PHE A 201 -36.31 -17.15 43.93
N SER A 202 -35.63 -18.10 44.57
CA SER A 202 -34.49 -17.86 45.46
C SER A 202 -33.20 -17.54 44.70
N SER A 203 -32.99 -18.15 43.52
CA SER A 203 -31.88 -17.86 42.61
C SER A 203 -32.12 -16.64 41.70
N PHE A 204 -33.18 -15.85 41.94
CA PHE A 204 -33.49 -14.74 41.05
C PHE A 204 -32.45 -13.61 41.16
N GLY A 205 -31.78 -13.27 40.04
CA GLY A 205 -30.78 -12.20 39.98
C GLY A 205 -29.46 -12.52 40.69
N ARG A 206 -29.22 -13.81 40.98
CA ARG A 206 -28.00 -14.31 41.64
C ARG A 206 -27.44 -15.51 40.88
N ILE A 207 -26.12 -15.67 40.88
CA ILE A 207 -25.45 -16.87 40.35
C ILE A 207 -25.96 -18.11 41.12
N HIS A 208 -26.06 -19.25 40.44
CA HIS A 208 -26.61 -20.46 41.08
C HIS A 208 -25.68 -20.96 42.21
N PRO A 209 -26.21 -21.42 43.36
CA PRO A 209 -25.37 -22.05 44.39
C PRO A 209 -24.50 -23.18 43.83
N GLY A 210 -23.26 -23.28 44.31
CA GLY A 210 -22.28 -24.28 43.87
C GLY A 210 -21.58 -23.98 42.54
N VAL A 211 -21.75 -22.79 41.97
CA VAL A 211 -20.98 -22.33 40.80
C VAL A 211 -19.71 -21.59 41.25
N SER A 212 -18.57 -21.93 40.63
CA SER A 212 -17.29 -21.27 40.82
C SER A 212 -16.59 -20.99 39.48
N VAL A 213 -15.77 -19.94 39.43
CA VAL A 213 -14.98 -19.54 38.25
C VAL A 213 -13.50 -19.62 38.63
N GLN A 214 -12.71 -20.46 37.97
CA GLN A 214 -11.29 -20.72 38.27
C GLN A 214 -11.02 -21.01 39.77
N GLY A 215 -11.91 -21.78 40.40
CA GLY A 215 -11.87 -22.10 41.84
C GLY A 215 -12.45 -21.01 42.77
N ILE A 216 -12.87 -19.86 42.24
CA ILE A 216 -13.48 -18.78 43.02
C ILE A 216 -14.96 -19.05 43.19
N GLU A 217 -15.38 -19.36 44.42
CA GLU A 217 -16.79 -19.52 44.78
C GLU A 217 -17.59 -18.22 44.54
N VAL A 218 -18.52 -18.25 43.58
CA VAL A 218 -19.41 -17.12 43.23
C VAL A 218 -20.90 -17.47 43.35
N GLY A 219 -21.23 -18.72 43.66
CA GLY A 219 -22.61 -19.17 43.85
C GLY A 219 -23.37 -18.39 44.92
N GLY A 220 -24.56 -17.90 44.57
CA GLY A 220 -25.42 -17.09 45.44
C GLY A 220 -25.13 -15.58 45.46
N MET A 221 -24.04 -15.12 44.82
CA MET A 221 -23.72 -13.70 44.66
C MET A 221 -24.56 -13.04 43.55
N SER A 222 -24.70 -11.70 43.53
CA SER A 222 -25.17 -11.03 42.31
C SER A 222 -24.05 -11.01 41.25
N VAL A 223 -24.41 -10.74 39.99
CA VAL A 223 -23.43 -10.63 38.89
C VAL A 223 -22.37 -9.56 39.21
N GLN A 224 -22.77 -8.42 39.79
CA GLN A 224 -21.85 -7.34 40.15
C GLN A 224 -20.89 -7.72 41.30
N ASP A 225 -21.39 -8.38 42.34
CA ASP A 225 -20.56 -8.82 43.47
C ASP A 225 -19.54 -9.88 43.00
N ALA A 226 -19.99 -10.82 42.16
CA ALA A 226 -19.15 -11.85 41.58
C ALA A 226 -18.11 -11.29 40.61
N ALA A 227 -18.49 -10.34 39.74
CA ALA A 227 -17.56 -9.68 38.82
C ALA A 227 -16.45 -8.94 39.58
N THR A 228 -16.80 -8.27 40.68
CA THR A 228 -15.85 -7.61 41.57
C THR A 228 -14.88 -8.62 42.17
N LYS A 229 -15.41 -9.71 42.75
CA LYS A 229 -14.60 -10.77 43.37
C LYS A 229 -13.69 -11.50 42.37
N ILE A 230 -14.19 -11.83 41.17
CA ILE A 230 -13.42 -12.46 40.10
C ILE A 230 -12.24 -11.55 39.70
N ASN A 231 -12.48 -10.26 39.53
CA ASN A 231 -11.42 -9.29 39.21
C ASN A 231 -10.39 -9.17 40.34
N GLU A 232 -10.83 -9.11 41.61
CA GLU A 232 -9.93 -9.03 42.77
C GLU A 232 -9.03 -10.28 42.92
N GLU A 233 -9.56 -11.48 42.67
CA GLU A 233 -8.83 -12.75 42.89
C GLU A 233 -8.09 -13.28 41.65
N LEU A 234 -8.41 -12.84 40.42
CA LEU A 234 -7.72 -13.26 39.19
C LEU A 234 -6.76 -12.22 38.60
N SER A 235 -7.05 -10.93 38.71
CA SER A 235 -6.16 -9.90 38.10
C SER A 235 -4.72 -9.96 38.63
N PRO A 236 -4.47 -10.19 39.94
CA PRO A 236 -3.11 -10.35 40.47
C PRO A 236 -2.42 -11.65 40.06
N LYS A 237 -3.17 -12.67 39.60
CA LYS A 237 -2.60 -13.90 39.03
C LYS A 237 -2.18 -13.65 37.59
N LEU A 238 -3.07 -13.04 36.82
CA LEU A 238 -2.83 -12.67 35.42
C LEU A 238 -1.67 -11.67 35.27
N SER A 239 -1.52 -10.69 36.17
CA SER A 239 -0.39 -9.74 36.14
C SER A 239 0.97 -10.41 36.37
N ASN A 240 0.99 -11.58 37.01
CA ASN A 240 2.20 -12.33 37.34
C ASN A 240 2.41 -13.51 36.35
N ALA A 241 1.55 -13.65 35.34
CA ALA A 241 1.64 -14.71 34.36
C ALA A 241 2.70 -14.39 33.30
N HIS A 242 3.77 -15.17 33.33
CA HIS A 242 4.79 -15.24 32.29
C HIS A 242 4.65 -16.58 31.58
N VAL A 243 4.49 -16.56 30.25
CA VAL A 243 4.22 -17.76 29.46
C VAL A 243 5.12 -17.78 28.23
N THR A 244 6.11 -18.68 28.24
CA THR A 244 6.94 -18.95 27.06
C THR A 244 6.14 -19.73 26.04
N ILE A 245 6.15 -19.26 24.79
CA ILE A 245 5.46 -19.88 23.67
C ILE A 245 6.50 -20.17 22.57
N TYR A 246 6.47 -21.38 22.01
CA TYR A 246 7.47 -21.88 21.07
C TYR A 246 6.90 -22.01 19.64
N GLU A 247 7.73 -21.80 18.61
CA GLU A 247 7.37 -22.08 17.21
C GLU A 247 6.97 -23.56 17.03
N SER A 248 7.78 -24.48 17.54
CA SER A 248 7.60 -25.93 17.32
C SER A 248 7.79 -26.76 18.58
N ALA A 249 7.26 -27.99 18.55
CA ALA A 249 7.44 -28.95 19.63
C ALA A 249 8.89 -29.47 19.72
N ASP A 250 9.65 -29.44 18.63
CA ASP A 250 11.05 -29.88 18.62
C ASP A 250 11.97 -28.86 19.30
N ILE A 251 11.74 -27.55 19.07
CA ILE A 251 12.43 -26.46 19.78
C ILE A 251 12.09 -26.51 21.27
N ALA A 252 10.80 -26.60 21.60
CA ALA A 252 10.36 -26.76 22.99
C ALA A 252 11.01 -27.98 23.67
N SER A 253 11.18 -29.10 22.95
CA SER A 253 11.84 -30.29 23.48
C SER A 253 13.36 -30.12 23.66
N ALA A 254 14.02 -29.30 22.83
CA ALA A 254 15.44 -28.97 22.95
C ALA A 254 15.75 -28.11 24.19
N ASP A 255 14.87 -27.15 24.50
CA ASP A 255 14.89 -26.35 25.74
C ASP A 255 14.38 -27.12 26.98
N GLY A 256 13.97 -28.38 26.83
CA GLY A 256 13.42 -29.20 27.91
C GLY A 256 12.02 -28.78 28.38
N ALA A 257 11.32 -27.94 27.62
CA ALA A 257 10.01 -27.41 28.00
C ALA A 257 8.97 -28.52 28.25
N GLN A 258 8.40 -28.52 29.46
CA GLN A 258 7.32 -29.44 29.85
C GLN A 258 6.00 -29.02 29.21
N ILE A 259 5.74 -29.41 27.96
CA ILE A 259 4.42 -29.22 27.34
C ILE A 259 3.44 -30.22 28.00
N PRO A 260 2.40 -29.77 28.72
CA PRO A 260 1.54 -30.66 29.48
C PRO A 260 0.83 -31.65 28.55
N SER A 261 1.06 -32.94 28.78
CA SER A 261 0.89 -33.94 27.73
C SER A 261 -0.56 -34.34 27.46
N GLY A 262 -1.28 -33.49 26.74
CA GLY A 262 -2.13 -33.90 25.61
C GLY A 262 -1.30 -34.47 24.44
N GLY A 263 -0.23 -35.20 24.77
CA GLY A 263 1.01 -35.41 24.00
C GLY A 263 1.97 -34.19 24.03
N ILE A 264 3.27 -34.29 24.35
CA ILE A 264 4.13 -35.40 24.88
C ILE A 264 5.23 -34.77 25.80
N GLU A 265 5.85 -35.57 26.69
CA GLU A 265 6.98 -35.36 27.64
C GLU A 265 8.33 -34.91 27.01
N GLN A 266 9.41 -34.36 27.63
CA GLN A 266 9.87 -33.92 29.00
C GLN A 266 11.29 -33.24 28.86
N ALA A 267 11.97 -32.47 29.75
CA ALA A 267 11.70 -31.83 31.06
C ALA A 267 12.82 -30.84 31.59
N HIS A 268 12.46 -29.59 31.97
CA HIS A 268 13.24 -28.51 32.66
C HIS A 268 14.40 -27.85 31.87
N ALA A 269 14.72 -26.54 31.95
CA ALA A 269 14.32 -25.39 32.81
C ALA A 269 14.33 -24.05 31.96
N ASP A 270 14.55 -22.78 32.36
CA ASP A 270 14.81 -22.05 33.63
C ASP A 270 14.41 -20.53 33.47
N GLU A 271 14.72 -19.61 34.40
CA GLU A 271 14.34 -18.17 34.32
C GLU A 271 15.24 -17.28 33.40
N THR A 272 14.64 -16.46 32.51
CA THR A 272 14.75 -14.96 32.51
C THR A 272 14.04 -14.24 31.34
N ALA A 273 13.78 -12.93 31.52
CA ALA A 273 13.44 -11.90 30.53
C ALA A 273 12.12 -12.00 29.72
N ALA A 274 11.41 -10.87 29.60
CA ALA A 274 10.28 -10.71 28.69
C ALA A 274 10.78 -10.11 27.35
N GLY A 275 10.55 -10.83 26.26
CA GLY A 275 11.01 -10.51 24.91
C GLY A 275 10.86 -11.73 23.98
N SER A 276 11.16 -11.53 22.70
CA SER A 276 11.53 -12.61 21.78
C SER A 276 13.04 -12.83 21.91
N ASP A 277 13.46 -14.08 22.15
CA ASP A 277 14.89 -14.41 22.18
C ASP A 277 15.39 -14.51 20.73
N ILE A 278 16.41 -13.71 20.40
CA ILE A 278 17.04 -13.70 19.08
C ILE A 278 18.23 -14.66 19.10
N ASN A 279 18.18 -15.69 18.27
CA ASN A 279 19.23 -16.68 18.10
C ASN A 279 20.53 -16.08 17.50
N ASP A 280 21.65 -16.79 17.65
CA ASP A 280 22.96 -16.42 17.07
C ASP A 280 22.94 -16.23 15.53
N ASP A 281 21.90 -16.71 14.84
CA ASP A 281 21.67 -16.53 13.40
C ASP A 281 20.67 -15.41 13.04
N GLY A 282 20.02 -14.81 14.03
CA GLY A 282 19.02 -13.75 13.88
C GLY A 282 17.56 -14.21 13.83
N THR A 283 17.27 -15.51 13.99
CA THR A 283 15.89 -16.04 14.07
C THR A 283 15.26 -15.87 15.46
N ILE A 284 13.93 -15.97 15.53
CA ILE A 284 13.15 -16.02 16.78
C ILE A 284 12.38 -17.35 16.78
N ASP A 285 12.67 -18.21 17.75
CA ASP A 285 12.06 -19.55 17.89
C ASP A 285 11.09 -19.67 19.10
N LYS A 286 11.11 -18.67 19.98
CA LYS A 286 10.26 -18.56 21.17
C LYS A 286 9.99 -17.11 21.60
N TRP A 287 8.84 -16.91 22.24
CA TRP A 287 8.33 -15.62 22.71
C TRP A 287 7.91 -15.71 24.18
N ASN A 288 8.47 -14.85 25.04
CA ASN A 288 8.08 -14.76 26.45
C ASN A 288 6.91 -13.77 26.62
N ILE A 289 5.69 -14.29 26.56
CA ILE A 289 4.45 -13.51 26.58
C ILE A 289 3.97 -13.24 28.01
N THR A 290 3.62 -11.99 28.28
CA THR A 290 2.98 -11.55 29.53
C THR A 290 1.57 -11.05 29.26
N ALA A 291 0.77 -10.90 30.33
CA ALA A 291 -0.51 -10.21 30.21
C ALA A 291 -0.39 -8.78 29.66
N GLU A 292 0.72 -8.08 29.94
CA GLU A 292 0.93 -6.75 29.35
C GLU A 292 1.17 -6.83 27.83
N THR A 293 1.97 -7.81 27.37
CA THR A 293 2.34 -7.98 25.96
C THR A 293 1.12 -8.04 25.04
N ILE A 294 0.16 -8.91 25.34
CA ILE A 294 -1.10 -9.05 24.56
C ILE A 294 -2.25 -8.15 25.06
N GLY A 295 -1.99 -7.33 26.09
CA GLY A 295 -3.03 -6.50 26.72
C GLY A 295 -4.16 -7.31 27.36
N ALA A 296 -3.86 -8.51 27.86
CA ALA A 296 -4.83 -9.38 28.52
C ALA A 296 -5.32 -8.77 29.84
N TYR A 297 -6.61 -8.94 30.11
CA TYR A 297 -7.27 -8.52 31.34
C TYR A 297 -8.34 -9.53 31.75
N VAL A 298 -8.73 -9.51 33.02
CA VAL A 298 -9.85 -10.30 33.52
C VAL A 298 -11.14 -9.52 33.27
N ASP A 299 -12.04 -10.09 32.48
CA ASP A 299 -13.39 -9.55 32.31
C ASP A 299 -14.35 -10.22 33.30
N GLY A 300 -14.29 -9.79 34.56
CA GLY A 300 -15.13 -10.33 35.62
C GLY A 300 -16.63 -10.15 35.35
N GLU A 301 -17.04 -9.17 34.55
CA GLU A 301 -18.46 -8.99 34.19
C GLU A 301 -18.90 -10.09 33.21
N ALA A 302 -18.16 -10.33 32.13
CA ALA A 302 -18.42 -11.44 31.22
C ALA A 302 -18.37 -12.82 31.91
N LEU A 303 -17.37 -13.05 32.77
CA LEU A 303 -17.24 -14.30 33.54
C LEU A 303 -18.36 -14.49 34.58
N ALA A 304 -18.84 -13.40 35.20
CA ALA A 304 -19.98 -13.45 36.11
C ALA A 304 -21.32 -13.62 35.37
N GLU A 305 -21.46 -13.09 34.15
CA GLU A 305 -22.60 -13.39 33.28
C GLU A 305 -22.61 -14.87 32.85
N GLU A 306 -21.47 -15.45 32.45
CA GLU A 306 -21.38 -16.88 32.12
C GLU A 306 -21.74 -17.76 33.33
N ALA A 307 -21.19 -17.48 34.51
CA ALA A 307 -21.57 -18.13 35.76
C ALA A 307 -23.06 -17.96 36.09
N TYR A 308 -23.68 -16.83 35.72
CA TYR A 308 -25.11 -16.61 35.85
C TYR A 308 -25.95 -17.40 34.83
N LEU A 309 -25.41 -17.78 33.67
CA LEU A 309 -26.12 -18.58 32.67
C LEU A 309 -26.22 -20.07 33.03
N VAL A 310 -25.37 -20.59 33.92
CA VAL A 310 -25.43 -21.97 34.44
C VAL A 310 -26.82 -22.28 35.00
N GLY A 311 -27.47 -23.34 34.48
CA GLY A 311 -28.83 -23.70 34.90
C GLY A 311 -29.88 -22.64 34.54
N ARG A 312 -29.62 -21.77 33.57
CA ARG A 312 -30.60 -20.81 32.97
C ARG A 312 -30.68 -20.91 31.45
N GLN A 313 -29.74 -21.60 30.83
CA GLN A 313 -29.84 -22.18 29.49
C GLN A 313 -29.57 -23.70 29.61
N GLY A 314 -29.39 -24.41 28.48
CA GLY A 314 -28.93 -25.81 28.51
C GLY A 314 -29.92 -26.82 29.13
N ASN A 315 -29.41 -27.86 29.77
CA ASN A 315 -30.23 -28.89 30.39
C ASN A 315 -30.65 -28.44 31.81
N PHE A 316 -31.55 -27.46 31.83
CA PHE A 316 -32.01 -26.69 33.00
C PHE A 316 -32.18 -27.48 34.31
N VAL A 317 -32.78 -28.67 34.26
CA VAL A 317 -33.01 -29.50 35.47
C VAL A 317 -31.75 -30.23 35.93
N ALA A 318 -30.91 -30.67 34.99
CA ALA A 318 -29.68 -31.41 35.30
C ALA A 318 -28.58 -30.49 35.85
N GLU A 319 -28.35 -29.33 35.21
CA GLU A 319 -27.30 -28.39 35.61
C GLU A 319 -27.55 -27.81 37.01
N ARG A 320 -28.81 -27.50 37.34
CA ARG A 320 -29.22 -27.07 38.70
C ARG A 320 -29.03 -28.16 39.75
N PHE A 321 -29.23 -29.43 39.37
CA PHE A 321 -29.01 -30.56 40.27
C PHE A 321 -27.52 -30.84 40.50
N PHE A 322 -26.71 -30.83 39.43
CA PHE A 322 -25.26 -31.08 39.55
C PHE A 322 -24.52 -29.98 40.28
N SER A 323 -24.80 -28.70 40.01
CA SER A 323 -24.22 -27.57 40.75
C SER A 323 -24.46 -27.67 42.27
N TRP A 324 -25.64 -28.11 42.71
CA TRP A 324 -25.94 -28.27 44.14
C TRP A 324 -25.19 -29.43 44.81
N PHE A 325 -25.00 -30.56 44.11
CA PHE A 325 -24.49 -31.81 44.72
C PHE A 325 -23.07 -32.21 44.34
N GLY A 326 -22.50 -31.64 43.28
CA GLY A 326 -21.14 -31.90 42.80
C GLY A 326 -20.36 -30.63 42.40
N GLY A 327 -20.97 -29.45 42.50
CA GLY A 327 -20.39 -28.20 42.04
C GLY A 327 -20.50 -27.99 40.53
N THR A 328 -20.23 -26.78 40.08
CA THR A 328 -19.98 -26.46 38.68
C THR A 328 -18.80 -25.50 38.61
N HIS A 329 -17.73 -25.95 37.97
CA HIS A 329 -16.51 -25.18 37.79
C HIS A 329 -16.47 -24.69 36.35
N LEU A 330 -16.20 -23.39 36.18
CA LEU A 330 -15.94 -22.76 34.89
C LEU A 330 -14.47 -22.34 34.84
N ASP A 331 -13.78 -22.66 33.75
CA ASP A 331 -12.40 -22.23 33.53
C ASP A 331 -12.41 -20.76 33.08
N ALA A 332 -11.62 -19.89 33.72
CA ALA A 332 -11.56 -18.49 33.33
C ALA A 332 -10.79 -18.31 32.02
N THR A 333 -11.40 -17.62 31.05
CA THR A 333 -10.75 -17.15 29.83
C THR A 333 -10.43 -15.66 29.97
N VAL A 334 -9.24 -15.23 29.54
CA VAL A 334 -8.86 -13.81 29.54
C VAL A 334 -9.48 -13.09 28.35
N SER A 335 -9.87 -11.83 28.54
CA SER A 335 -10.13 -10.91 27.43
C SER A 335 -8.81 -10.26 27.03
N VAL A 336 -8.60 -10.00 25.73
CA VAL A 336 -7.41 -9.30 25.20
C VAL A 336 -7.79 -7.94 24.63
N ARG A 337 -6.80 -7.09 24.39
CA ARG A 337 -6.97 -5.85 23.62
C ARG A 337 -6.53 -6.09 22.19
N ASP A 338 -7.47 -6.05 21.26
CA ASP A 338 -7.26 -6.34 19.83
C ASP A 338 -5.99 -5.66 19.27
N GLU A 339 -5.77 -4.37 19.55
CA GLU A 339 -4.57 -3.63 19.12
C GLU A 339 -3.24 -4.31 19.53
N ARG A 340 -3.14 -4.81 20.78
CA ARG A 340 -1.91 -5.43 21.30
C ARG A 340 -1.80 -6.89 20.89
N PHE A 341 -2.91 -7.63 20.92
CA PHE A 341 -2.89 -9.02 20.47
C PHE A 341 -2.59 -9.12 18.97
N ASN A 342 -3.21 -8.28 18.13
CA ASN A 342 -2.98 -8.27 16.68
C ASN A 342 -1.55 -7.82 16.34
N ALA A 343 -0.93 -6.94 17.13
CA ALA A 343 0.47 -6.59 16.96
C ALA A 343 1.40 -7.81 17.17
N LEU A 344 1.20 -8.58 18.25
CA LEU A 344 1.94 -9.83 18.48
C LEU A 344 1.63 -10.89 17.41
N ALA A 345 0.37 -11.06 17.03
CA ALA A 345 0.00 -12.00 15.98
C ALA A 345 0.68 -11.63 14.64
N THR A 346 0.75 -10.34 14.31
CA THR A 346 1.47 -9.83 13.12
C THR A 346 2.98 -10.06 13.20
N GLU A 347 3.59 -9.98 14.39
CA GLU A 347 5.00 -10.33 14.61
C GLU A 347 5.23 -11.83 14.36
N ILE A 348 4.42 -12.69 14.97
CA ILE A 348 4.48 -14.15 14.82
C ILE A 348 4.22 -14.57 13.36
N ASP A 349 3.16 -14.05 12.73
CA ASP A 349 2.78 -14.34 11.35
C ASP A 349 3.85 -13.86 10.33
N LYS A 350 4.71 -12.90 10.72
CA LYS A 350 5.85 -12.43 9.92
C LYS A 350 7.07 -13.35 10.04
N GLU A 351 7.35 -13.93 11.21
CA GLU A 351 8.51 -14.82 11.39
C GLU A 351 8.22 -16.27 10.97
N ILE A 352 7.06 -16.82 11.33
CA ILE A 352 6.72 -18.25 11.14
C ILE A 352 5.41 -18.50 10.38
N GLY A 353 4.67 -17.45 10.04
CA GLY A 353 3.47 -17.55 9.20
C GLY A 353 3.80 -17.75 7.73
N LEU A 354 2.79 -18.10 6.95
CA LEU A 354 2.87 -18.14 5.49
C LEU A 354 1.75 -17.27 4.89
N PRO A 355 2.05 -16.29 4.02
CA PRO A 355 1.00 -15.53 3.36
C PRO A 355 0.19 -16.42 2.42
N ILE A 356 -1.09 -16.09 2.26
CA ILE A 356 -1.92 -16.67 1.20
C ILE A 356 -1.28 -16.33 -0.16
N VAL A 357 -1.10 -17.33 -1.02
CA VAL A 357 -0.73 -17.13 -2.41
C VAL A 357 -1.87 -17.64 -3.28
N ASP A 358 -2.56 -16.74 -3.97
CA ASP A 358 -3.67 -17.11 -4.84
C ASP A 358 -3.21 -17.78 -6.14
N SER A 359 -4.01 -18.71 -6.65
CA SER A 359 -3.77 -19.31 -7.95
C SER A 359 -4.12 -18.33 -9.06
N THR A 360 -3.26 -18.22 -10.05
CA THR A 360 -3.37 -17.23 -11.13
C THR A 360 -2.98 -17.86 -12.48
N ILE A 361 -2.94 -17.07 -13.55
CA ILE A 361 -2.49 -17.51 -14.86
C ILE A 361 -1.26 -16.72 -15.31
N ARG A 362 -0.46 -17.33 -16.18
CA ARG A 362 0.73 -16.77 -16.82
C ARG A 362 0.53 -16.83 -18.33
N ILE A 363 0.75 -15.70 -18.99
CA ILE A 363 0.64 -15.54 -20.44
C ILE A 363 2.01 -15.08 -20.93
N GLU A 364 2.69 -15.91 -21.71
CA GLU A 364 4.02 -15.65 -22.27
C GLU A 364 4.03 -16.13 -23.73
N ASP A 365 4.40 -15.28 -24.69
CA ASP A 365 4.34 -15.57 -26.14
C ASP A 365 2.96 -16.12 -26.61
N GLY A 366 1.87 -15.66 -26.00
CA GLY A 366 0.50 -16.16 -26.24
C GLY A 366 0.18 -17.53 -25.63
N ALA A 367 1.15 -18.19 -24.98
CA ALA A 367 0.95 -19.44 -24.26
C ALA A 367 0.39 -19.19 -22.86
N VAL A 368 -0.89 -19.53 -22.67
CA VAL A 368 -1.57 -19.43 -21.37
C VAL A 368 -1.32 -20.69 -20.53
N SER A 369 -0.94 -20.50 -19.26
CA SER A 369 -0.67 -21.56 -18.29
C SER A 369 -1.14 -21.18 -16.88
N VAL A 370 -1.52 -22.15 -16.05
CA VAL A 370 -1.92 -21.92 -14.65
C VAL A 370 -0.68 -21.91 -13.75
N VAL A 371 -0.63 -20.93 -12.84
CA VAL A 371 0.31 -20.86 -11.72
C VAL A 371 -0.46 -21.20 -10.45
N ASN A 372 -0.18 -22.37 -9.87
CA ASN A 372 -0.85 -22.81 -8.64
C ASN A 372 -0.42 -21.96 -7.44
N GLY A 373 -1.40 -21.55 -6.65
CA GLY A 373 -1.21 -20.92 -5.34
C GLY A 373 -0.95 -21.92 -4.21
N SER A 374 -0.91 -21.39 -2.98
CA SER A 374 -0.76 -22.15 -1.73
C SER A 374 -1.53 -21.49 -0.59
N ASP A 375 -2.18 -22.31 0.25
CA ASP A 375 -2.90 -21.84 1.42
C ASP A 375 -1.94 -21.19 2.44
N GLY A 376 -2.39 -20.11 3.09
CA GLY A 376 -1.65 -19.40 4.12
C GLY A 376 -1.72 -20.09 5.49
N TRP A 377 -0.86 -19.64 6.40
CA TRP A 377 -0.78 -20.11 7.78
C TRP A 377 -0.60 -18.91 8.72
N SER A 378 -1.46 -18.79 9.72
CA SER A 378 -1.43 -17.67 10.68
C SER A 378 -1.88 -18.11 12.08
N VAL A 379 -1.68 -17.28 13.11
CA VAL A 379 -2.09 -17.59 14.50
C VAL A 379 -3.60 -17.83 14.63
N ASP A 380 -3.98 -19.00 15.16
CA ASP A 380 -5.33 -19.31 15.66
C ASP A 380 -5.55 -18.56 16.98
N ALA A 381 -5.96 -17.29 16.88
CA ALA A 381 -6.18 -16.41 18.02
C ALA A 381 -7.14 -16.99 19.09
N PRO A 382 -8.31 -17.59 18.74
CA PRO A 382 -9.15 -18.30 19.71
C PRO A 382 -8.42 -19.42 20.47
N THR A 383 -7.65 -20.27 19.78
CA THR A 383 -6.89 -21.34 20.45
C THR A 383 -5.69 -20.79 21.25
N PHE A 384 -5.05 -19.72 20.78
CA PHE A 384 -3.97 -19.02 21.48
C PHE A 384 -4.47 -18.46 22.82
N ILE A 385 -5.53 -17.64 22.79
CA ILE A 385 -6.11 -17.00 23.98
C ILE A 385 -6.55 -18.06 24.99
N LYS A 386 -7.12 -19.18 24.51
CA LYS A 386 -7.49 -20.31 25.35
C LYS A 386 -6.28 -21.00 26.00
N ARG A 387 -5.21 -21.28 25.25
CA ARG A 387 -3.97 -21.88 25.78
C ARG A 387 -3.29 -20.94 26.78
N PHE A 388 -3.20 -19.65 26.44
CA PHE A 388 -2.66 -18.62 27.32
C PHE A 388 -3.47 -18.50 28.63
N SER A 389 -4.80 -18.47 28.57
CA SER A 389 -5.66 -18.42 29.76
C SER A 389 -5.44 -19.63 30.68
N ALA A 390 -5.37 -20.84 30.10
CA ALA A 390 -5.14 -22.06 30.86
C ALA A 390 -3.75 -22.10 31.53
N SER A 391 -2.72 -21.51 30.91
CA SER A 391 -1.39 -21.37 31.50
C SER A 391 -1.35 -20.26 32.57
N ALA A 392 -1.89 -19.07 32.25
CA ALA A 392 -1.88 -17.89 33.12
C ALA A 392 -2.65 -18.07 34.43
N PHE A 393 -3.60 -19.01 34.48
CA PHE A 393 -4.32 -19.40 35.69
C PHE A 393 -3.94 -20.79 36.25
N SER A 394 -2.86 -21.39 35.73
CA SER A 394 -2.22 -22.58 36.32
C SER A 394 -1.26 -22.15 37.44
N PRO A 395 -1.08 -22.92 38.53
CA PRO A 395 -0.10 -22.62 39.58
C PRO A 395 1.35 -22.56 39.11
N ASP A 396 1.68 -23.28 38.03
CA ASP A 396 3.06 -23.55 37.58
C ASP A 396 3.40 -22.93 36.20
N ASN A 397 2.53 -22.08 35.62
CA ASN A 397 2.69 -21.38 34.33
C ASN A 397 3.37 -22.22 33.20
N PHE A 398 2.61 -23.11 32.56
CA PHE A 398 3.16 -24.02 31.55
C PHE A 398 3.36 -23.40 30.15
N PRO A 399 4.41 -23.80 29.40
CA PRO A 399 4.63 -23.37 28.02
C PRO A 399 3.75 -24.13 27.01
N PHE A 400 3.59 -23.59 25.80
CA PHE A 400 2.93 -24.27 24.69
C PHE A 400 3.48 -23.88 23.32
N VAL A 401 3.22 -24.70 22.29
CA VAL A 401 3.53 -24.40 20.89
C VAL A 401 2.47 -23.48 20.31
N ILE A 402 2.85 -22.48 19.49
CA ILE A 402 1.93 -21.54 18.84
C ILE A 402 0.86 -22.34 18.06
N PRO A 403 -0.44 -22.13 18.34
CA PRO A 403 -1.49 -22.74 17.55
C PRO A 403 -1.64 -21.96 16.24
N MET A 404 -1.21 -22.55 15.14
CA MET A 404 -1.44 -22.01 13.79
C MET A 404 -2.73 -22.60 13.19
N LYS A 405 -3.46 -21.79 12.43
CA LYS A 405 -4.55 -22.21 11.52
C LYS A 405 -4.07 -22.11 10.07
N THR A 406 -4.67 -22.93 9.20
CA THR A 406 -4.57 -22.75 7.75
C THR A 406 -5.63 -21.76 7.29
N ASP A 407 -5.22 -20.74 6.53
CA ASP A 407 -6.11 -19.81 5.85
C ASP A 407 -6.17 -20.20 4.36
N PRO A 408 -7.32 -20.65 3.85
CA PRO A 408 -7.42 -21.18 2.48
C PRO A 408 -7.22 -20.07 1.45
N MET A 409 -6.59 -20.40 0.32
CA MET A 409 -6.47 -19.46 -0.80
C MET A 409 -7.83 -19.02 -1.35
N HIS A 410 -7.93 -17.76 -1.74
CA HIS A 410 -9.16 -17.17 -2.28
C HIS A 410 -9.47 -17.74 -3.68
N ILE A 411 -8.45 -17.81 -4.55
CA ILE A 411 -8.55 -18.38 -5.90
C ILE A 411 -7.80 -19.71 -5.96
N ARG A 412 -8.54 -20.79 -6.19
CA ARG A 412 -7.97 -22.14 -6.29
C ARG A 412 -7.57 -22.50 -7.73
N PRO A 413 -6.70 -23.51 -7.93
CA PRO A 413 -6.25 -23.90 -9.28
C PRO A 413 -7.38 -24.27 -10.24
N ALA A 414 -8.49 -24.81 -9.73
CA ALA A 414 -9.66 -25.13 -10.53
C ALA A 414 -10.39 -23.89 -11.08
N THR A 415 -10.33 -22.77 -10.37
CA THR A 415 -10.90 -21.48 -10.80
C THR A 415 -9.94 -20.82 -11.78
N ALA A 416 -8.64 -20.76 -11.46
CA ALA A 416 -7.60 -20.26 -12.36
C ALA A 416 -7.54 -21.03 -13.69
N GLN A 417 -7.79 -22.33 -13.70
CA GLN A 417 -7.85 -23.14 -14.93
C GLN A 417 -9.02 -22.72 -15.86
N LYS A 418 -10.19 -22.36 -15.33
CA LYS A 418 -11.28 -21.82 -16.18
C LYS A 418 -10.84 -20.53 -16.85
N VAL A 419 -10.30 -19.58 -16.06
CA VAL A 419 -9.82 -18.29 -16.57
C VAL A 419 -8.72 -18.50 -17.61
N ALA A 420 -7.82 -19.48 -17.40
CA ALA A 420 -6.81 -19.86 -18.39
C ALA A 420 -7.42 -20.38 -19.69
N ASP A 421 -8.45 -21.24 -19.62
CA ASP A 421 -9.11 -21.80 -20.80
C ASP A 421 -9.95 -20.74 -21.56
N ASP A 422 -10.64 -19.86 -20.84
CA ASP A 422 -11.44 -18.76 -21.41
C ASP A 422 -10.54 -17.68 -22.05
N VAL A 423 -9.48 -17.24 -21.37
CA VAL A 423 -8.48 -16.31 -21.94
C VAL A 423 -7.82 -16.91 -23.18
N LYS A 424 -7.48 -18.19 -23.13
CA LYS A 424 -6.89 -18.91 -24.26
C LYS A 424 -7.85 -19.03 -25.45
N ALA A 425 -9.15 -19.14 -25.20
CA ALA A 425 -10.16 -19.08 -26.25
C ALA A 425 -10.31 -17.66 -26.82
N ALA A 426 -10.34 -16.63 -25.96
CA ALA A 426 -10.46 -15.23 -26.36
C ALA A 426 -9.31 -14.78 -27.29
N ILE A 427 -8.07 -15.17 -27.01
CA ILE A 427 -6.89 -14.82 -27.82
C ILE A 427 -6.59 -15.80 -28.96
N ALA A 428 -7.37 -16.88 -29.14
CA ALA A 428 -7.07 -17.93 -30.12
C ALA A 428 -7.11 -17.48 -31.60
N GLU A 429 -7.80 -16.39 -31.88
CA GLU A 429 -7.92 -15.80 -33.22
C GLU A 429 -7.41 -14.35 -33.22
N ASN A 430 -6.63 -13.98 -34.23
CA ASN A 430 -6.10 -12.64 -34.39
C ASN A 430 -7.21 -11.55 -34.39
N VAL A 431 -6.85 -10.34 -33.98
CA VAL A 431 -7.71 -9.13 -34.10
C VAL A 431 -7.07 -8.18 -35.10
N THR A 432 -7.88 -7.61 -35.99
CA THR A 432 -7.44 -6.62 -36.99
C THR A 432 -7.82 -5.22 -36.51
N ILE A 433 -6.87 -4.29 -36.45
CA ILE A 433 -7.14 -2.86 -36.20
C ILE A 433 -6.98 -2.10 -37.50
N VAL A 434 -7.95 -1.25 -37.85
CA VAL A 434 -8.00 -0.50 -39.12
C VAL A 434 -8.10 0.99 -38.83
N HIS A 435 -7.26 1.80 -39.51
CA HIS A 435 -7.31 3.27 -39.51
C HIS A 435 -7.03 3.73 -40.96
N ASP A 436 -8.09 3.93 -41.75
CA ASP A 436 -8.04 4.04 -43.22
C ASP A 436 -6.93 5.00 -43.73
N PRO A 437 -5.91 4.54 -44.49
CA PRO A 437 -5.82 3.25 -45.20
C PRO A 437 -5.00 2.15 -44.48
N ASP A 438 -4.41 2.45 -43.32
CA ASP A 438 -3.51 1.56 -42.61
C ASP A 438 -4.25 0.48 -41.82
N THR A 439 -3.59 -0.65 -41.61
CA THR A 439 -4.17 -1.84 -40.97
C THR A 439 -3.08 -2.66 -40.30
N TRP A 440 -3.34 -3.07 -39.05
CA TRP A 440 -2.46 -3.89 -38.23
C TRP A 440 -3.22 -5.14 -37.78
N THR A 441 -2.49 -6.23 -37.54
CA THR A 441 -3.04 -7.49 -37.04
C THR A 441 -2.34 -7.84 -35.74
N LEU A 442 -3.09 -7.92 -34.66
CA LEU A 442 -2.65 -8.44 -33.37
C LEU A 442 -2.78 -9.97 -33.44
N ASP A 443 -1.69 -10.70 -33.22
CA ASP A 443 -1.70 -12.16 -33.11
C ASP A 443 -1.89 -12.65 -31.66
N THR A 444 -1.76 -13.96 -31.45
CA THR A 444 -1.97 -14.59 -30.14
C THR A 444 -1.00 -14.09 -29.07
N ALA A 445 0.20 -13.64 -29.45
CA ALA A 445 1.19 -13.08 -28.55
C ALA A 445 0.91 -11.59 -28.27
N ASP A 446 0.61 -10.78 -29.30
CA ASP A 446 0.18 -9.38 -29.10
C ASP A 446 -1.01 -9.31 -28.14
N LEU A 447 -2.07 -10.08 -28.40
CA LEU A 447 -3.26 -10.13 -27.54
C LEU A 447 -2.95 -10.67 -26.14
N GLY A 448 -1.95 -11.55 -26.01
CA GLY A 448 -1.51 -12.10 -24.74
C GLY A 448 -0.80 -11.07 -23.85
N GLU A 449 0.03 -10.20 -24.41
CA GLU A 449 0.68 -9.12 -23.66
C GLU A 449 -0.34 -8.11 -23.11
N LEU A 450 -1.37 -7.78 -23.91
CA LEU A 450 -2.41 -6.81 -23.56
C LEU A 450 -3.34 -7.25 -22.42
N ILE A 451 -3.35 -8.52 -22.02
CA ILE A 451 -4.22 -9.01 -20.95
C ILE A 451 -3.56 -8.81 -19.58
N SER A 452 -4.35 -8.35 -18.61
CA SER A 452 -4.00 -8.28 -17.19
C SER A 452 -5.03 -9.05 -16.35
N LEU A 453 -4.69 -9.26 -15.08
CA LEU A 453 -5.42 -10.10 -14.13
C LEU A 453 -5.65 -9.34 -12.83
N GLN A 454 -6.86 -9.38 -12.31
CA GLN A 454 -7.21 -8.81 -11.02
C GLN A 454 -7.92 -9.86 -10.16
N VAL A 455 -7.50 -10.00 -8.90
CA VAL A 455 -8.30 -10.70 -7.89
C VAL A 455 -9.22 -9.67 -7.24
N LEU A 456 -10.53 -9.93 -7.23
CA LEU A 456 -11.56 -9.05 -6.64
C LEU A 456 -12.23 -9.74 -5.46
N THR A 457 -12.55 -8.99 -4.41
CA THR A 457 -13.42 -9.45 -3.32
C THR A 457 -14.88 -9.65 -3.80
N PRO A 458 -15.75 -10.35 -3.04
CA PRO A 458 -17.15 -10.57 -3.42
C PRO A 458 -18.02 -9.30 -3.52
N ASP A 459 -17.53 -8.16 -3.05
CA ASP A 459 -18.17 -6.84 -3.09
C ASP A 459 -17.48 -5.83 -4.04
N GLU A 460 -16.38 -6.24 -4.68
CA GLU A 460 -15.64 -5.47 -5.67
C GLU A 460 -16.04 -5.80 -7.12
N VAL A 461 -16.08 -4.78 -7.97
CA VAL A 461 -16.20 -4.93 -9.43
C VAL A 461 -15.20 -4.05 -10.17
N LEU A 462 -14.59 -4.59 -11.24
CA LEU A 462 -13.76 -3.82 -12.17
C LEU A 462 -14.67 -3.08 -13.16
N VAL A 463 -14.62 -1.74 -13.14
CA VAL A 463 -15.44 -0.86 -13.98
C VAL A 463 -14.57 -0.22 -15.05
N PHE A 464 -15.09 -0.19 -16.27
CA PHE A 464 -14.41 0.28 -17.47
C PHE A 464 -15.00 1.61 -17.93
N GLY A 465 -14.15 2.56 -18.29
CA GLY A 465 -14.50 3.83 -18.91
C GLY A 465 -13.45 4.21 -19.95
N SER A 466 -13.75 5.20 -20.79
CA SER A 466 -12.80 5.70 -21.80
C SER A 466 -11.50 6.14 -21.13
N GLY A 467 -10.40 5.43 -21.40
CA GLY A 467 -9.07 5.68 -20.80
C GLY A 467 -9.03 5.59 -19.27
N THR A 468 -9.97 4.89 -18.63
CA THR A 468 -9.98 4.68 -17.17
C THR A 468 -10.51 3.29 -16.77
N GLN A 469 -9.68 2.51 -16.08
CA GLN A 469 -10.05 1.29 -15.37
C GLN A 469 -9.95 1.51 -13.85
N LYS A 470 -10.91 0.98 -13.09
CA LYS A 470 -10.93 1.12 -11.63
C LYS A 470 -11.71 -0.01 -10.97
N ILE A 471 -11.29 -0.39 -9.77
CA ILE A 471 -12.06 -1.26 -8.87
C ILE A 471 -13.05 -0.38 -8.09
N VAL A 472 -14.28 -0.88 -7.88
CA VAL A 472 -15.33 -0.21 -7.10
C VAL A 472 -15.92 -1.19 -6.09
N ALA A 473 -15.85 -0.85 -4.80
CA ALA A 473 -16.37 -1.62 -3.67
C ALA A 473 -17.52 -0.85 -2.98
N ASP A 474 -18.67 -0.73 -3.64
CA ASP A 474 -19.86 -0.04 -3.09
C ASP A 474 -21.09 -0.95 -2.89
N GLY A 475 -21.01 -2.22 -3.32
CA GLY A 475 -22.10 -3.20 -3.20
C GLY A 475 -23.37 -2.89 -4.01
N THR A 476 -23.32 -1.93 -4.92
CA THR A 476 -24.45 -1.47 -5.76
C THR A 476 -24.12 -1.35 -7.24
N THR A 477 -22.86 -1.05 -7.58
CA THR A 477 -22.31 -1.12 -8.93
C THR A 477 -22.20 -2.59 -9.36
N VAL A 478 -22.57 -2.87 -10.61
CA VAL A 478 -22.52 -4.21 -11.22
C VAL A 478 -21.49 -4.17 -12.34
N SER A 479 -20.73 -5.26 -12.51
CA SER A 479 -19.81 -5.42 -13.65
C SER A 479 -20.58 -5.34 -14.97
N ASP A 480 -20.04 -4.64 -15.96
CA ASP A 480 -20.56 -4.62 -17.34
C ASP A 480 -20.35 -5.96 -18.07
N TYR A 481 -19.53 -6.86 -17.50
CA TYR A 481 -19.14 -8.18 -18.05
C TYR A 481 -19.54 -9.31 -17.09
N ASP A 482 -20.00 -10.47 -17.60
CA ASP A 482 -20.34 -11.62 -16.76
C ASP A 482 -19.08 -12.37 -16.28
N THR A 483 -18.69 -12.10 -15.03
CA THR A 483 -17.58 -12.78 -14.35
C THR A 483 -18.01 -14.02 -13.57
N SER A 484 -19.27 -14.46 -13.64
CA SER A 484 -19.82 -15.55 -12.82
C SER A 484 -19.12 -16.91 -13.02
N ALA A 485 -18.55 -17.15 -14.20
CA ALA A 485 -17.71 -18.32 -14.47
C ALA A 485 -16.41 -18.31 -13.66
N TRP A 486 -15.87 -17.12 -13.37
CA TRP A 486 -14.56 -16.85 -12.77
C TRP A 486 -14.60 -16.62 -11.25
N VAL A 487 -15.80 -16.65 -10.65
CA VAL A 487 -16.00 -16.74 -9.19
C VAL A 487 -15.47 -18.09 -8.69
N ASP A 488 -14.63 -18.06 -7.65
CA ASP A 488 -14.26 -19.25 -6.90
C ASP A 488 -15.41 -19.66 -5.95
N PRO A 489 -15.97 -20.89 -6.08
CA PRO A 489 -17.22 -21.23 -5.41
C PRO A 489 -17.13 -21.51 -3.90
N ASP A 490 -15.94 -21.45 -3.28
CA ASP A 490 -15.79 -21.62 -1.83
C ASP A 490 -15.48 -20.28 -1.12
N SER A 491 -14.74 -19.38 -1.77
CA SER A 491 -14.38 -18.05 -1.20
C SER A 491 -15.32 -16.92 -1.66
N GLY A 492 -15.91 -17.04 -2.85
CA GLY A 492 -16.68 -15.98 -3.52
C GLY A 492 -15.84 -14.93 -4.25
N TYR A 493 -14.50 -15.00 -4.19
CA TYR A 493 -13.61 -14.07 -4.89
C TYR A 493 -13.59 -14.35 -6.40
N VAL A 494 -13.25 -13.33 -7.21
CA VAL A 494 -13.17 -13.43 -8.67
C VAL A 494 -11.73 -13.27 -9.13
N LEU A 495 -11.25 -14.15 -10.02
CA LEU A 495 -10.04 -13.89 -10.80
C LEU A 495 -10.46 -13.34 -12.17
N GLN A 496 -10.55 -12.03 -12.31
CA GLN A 496 -10.98 -11.38 -13.54
C GLN A 496 -9.79 -11.18 -14.49
N ALA A 497 -9.88 -11.75 -15.69
CA ALA A 497 -9.04 -11.36 -16.81
C ALA A 497 -9.65 -10.18 -17.57
N TYR A 498 -8.82 -9.26 -18.04
CA TYR A 498 -9.27 -8.06 -18.75
C TYR A 498 -8.20 -7.52 -19.70
N VAL A 499 -8.61 -6.73 -20.69
CA VAL A 499 -7.73 -5.97 -21.57
C VAL A 499 -7.21 -4.76 -20.81
N ASP A 500 -5.90 -4.70 -20.57
CA ASP A 500 -5.24 -3.62 -19.85
C ASP A 500 -5.20 -2.36 -20.70
N GLN A 501 -5.86 -1.29 -20.24
CA GLN A 501 -5.93 -0.03 -21.01
C GLN A 501 -4.58 0.63 -21.18
N GLU A 502 -3.69 0.60 -20.18
CA GLU A 502 -2.39 1.27 -20.27
C GLU A 502 -1.45 0.52 -21.23
N LYS A 503 -1.45 -0.82 -21.20
CA LYS A 503 -0.70 -1.62 -22.20
C LYS A 503 -1.28 -1.44 -23.60
N THR A 504 -2.61 -1.45 -23.74
CA THR A 504 -3.28 -1.32 -25.03
C THR A 504 -3.05 0.04 -25.64
N ASP A 505 -3.12 1.12 -24.84
CA ASP A 505 -2.80 2.45 -25.31
C ASP A 505 -1.33 2.58 -25.73
N ARG A 506 -0.39 2.04 -24.93
CA ARG A 506 1.04 1.98 -25.31
C ARG A 506 1.29 1.21 -26.61
N TYR A 507 0.55 0.12 -26.85
CA TYR A 507 0.61 -0.63 -28.10
C TYR A 507 0.05 0.18 -29.28
N LEU A 508 -1.11 0.81 -29.11
CA LEU A 508 -1.74 1.70 -30.09
C LEU A 508 -0.82 2.87 -30.46
N VAL A 509 -0.19 3.53 -29.49
CA VAL A 509 0.84 4.56 -29.71
C VAL A 509 2.03 4.00 -30.49
N GLY A 510 2.45 2.76 -30.21
CA GLY A 510 3.53 2.09 -30.93
C GLY A 510 3.25 1.88 -32.41
N ILE A 511 2.04 1.41 -32.77
CA ILE A 511 1.66 1.12 -34.16
C ILE A 511 1.24 2.36 -34.96
N LEU A 512 0.63 3.36 -34.31
CA LEU A 512 0.19 4.62 -34.91
C LEU A 512 1.29 5.69 -34.98
N GLY A 513 2.29 5.60 -34.10
CA GLY A 513 3.40 6.55 -34.01
C GLY A 513 2.92 7.99 -33.87
N ALA A 514 3.34 8.86 -34.80
CA ALA A 514 2.98 10.28 -34.79
C ALA A 514 1.48 10.56 -35.02
N ALA A 515 0.69 9.59 -35.50
CA ALA A 515 -0.75 9.74 -35.62
C ALA A 515 -1.48 9.63 -34.26
N ALA A 516 -0.89 8.96 -33.26
CA ALA A 516 -1.56 8.62 -32.00
C ALA A 516 -2.06 9.83 -31.18
N THR A 517 -1.41 10.99 -31.33
CA THR A 517 -1.84 12.25 -30.67
C THR A 517 -2.77 13.09 -31.55
N GLY A 518 -2.95 12.75 -32.83
CA GLY A 518 -3.64 13.60 -33.80
C GLY A 518 -2.98 14.97 -34.01
N GLY A 519 -1.71 15.14 -33.61
CA GLY A 519 -1.05 16.44 -33.55
C GLY A 519 -1.40 17.29 -32.33
N ALA A 520 -2.08 16.74 -31.31
CA ALA A 520 -2.30 17.41 -30.03
C ALA A 520 -0.95 17.76 -29.37
N THR A 521 -0.89 18.92 -28.73
CA THR A 521 0.27 19.35 -27.93
C THR A 521 -0.18 20.03 -26.65
N ASP A 522 0.39 19.62 -25.52
CA ASP A 522 0.11 20.22 -24.21
C ASP A 522 0.43 21.71 -24.13
N ALA A 523 -0.31 22.40 -23.26
CA ALA A 523 0.08 23.72 -22.79
C ALA A 523 1.34 23.59 -21.93
N TYR A 524 2.27 24.53 -22.10
CA TYR A 524 3.50 24.55 -21.30
C TYR A 524 3.92 25.97 -20.96
N PHE A 525 4.72 26.10 -19.91
CA PHE A 525 5.25 27.38 -19.46
C PHE A 525 6.63 27.59 -20.10
N ASP A 526 6.72 28.48 -21.08
CA ASP A 526 8.00 29.00 -21.54
C ASP A 526 8.51 30.03 -20.53
N THR A 527 9.70 29.80 -19.99
CA THR A 527 10.37 30.71 -19.06
C THR A 527 11.69 31.27 -19.61
N SER A 528 11.99 31.03 -20.89
CA SER A 528 13.27 31.38 -21.54
C SER A 528 13.52 32.88 -21.63
N SER A 529 12.45 33.69 -21.61
CA SER A 529 12.49 35.15 -21.58
C SER A 529 12.91 35.73 -20.22
N GLY A 530 12.87 34.93 -19.15
CA GLY A 530 12.98 35.39 -17.77
C GLY A 530 11.65 35.78 -17.12
N GLU A 531 10.52 35.68 -17.84
CA GLU A 531 9.14 35.82 -17.37
C GLU A 531 8.36 34.52 -17.66
N VAL A 532 7.22 34.27 -17.01
CA VAL A 532 6.39 33.08 -17.30
C VAL A 532 5.45 33.38 -18.46
N VAL A 533 5.63 32.68 -19.58
CA VAL A 533 4.75 32.75 -20.75
C VAL A 533 4.05 31.40 -20.91
N LEU A 534 2.74 31.36 -20.63
CA LEU A 534 1.94 30.19 -20.92
C LEU A 534 1.71 30.08 -22.43
N VAL A 535 2.29 29.06 -23.05
CA VAL A 535 1.96 28.62 -24.41
C VAL A 535 0.70 27.77 -24.32
N ALA A 536 -0.31 28.14 -25.09
CA ALA A 536 -1.60 27.44 -25.11
C ALA A 536 -1.46 26.04 -25.72
N ALA A 537 -2.26 25.10 -25.22
CA ALA A 537 -2.38 23.77 -25.78
C ALA A 537 -3.05 23.81 -27.16
N VAL A 538 -2.81 22.78 -27.95
CA VAL A 538 -3.43 22.57 -29.28
C VAL A 538 -4.18 21.25 -29.23
N GLU A 539 -5.47 21.29 -29.61
CA GLU A 539 -6.28 20.09 -29.81
C GLU A 539 -5.79 19.32 -31.04
N GLY A 540 -5.67 18.00 -30.93
CA GLY A 540 -5.38 17.11 -32.04
C GLY A 540 -6.65 16.63 -32.74
N TYR A 541 -6.48 16.05 -33.91
CA TYR A 541 -7.52 15.25 -34.57
C TYR A 541 -6.90 13.94 -35.07
N GLY A 542 -7.37 12.82 -34.53
CA GLY A 542 -6.74 11.51 -34.72
C GLY A 542 -7.50 10.37 -34.02
N PRO A 543 -6.98 9.15 -34.10
CA PRO A 543 -7.71 7.93 -33.78
C PRO A 543 -8.14 7.81 -32.31
N ASP A 544 -9.39 7.43 -32.08
CA ASP A 544 -9.97 7.17 -30.76
C ASP A 544 -9.42 5.86 -30.14
N ARG A 545 -8.24 5.97 -29.53
CA ARG A 545 -7.57 4.86 -28.82
C ARG A 545 -8.44 4.30 -27.69
N SER A 546 -9.08 5.16 -26.91
CA SER A 546 -9.94 4.77 -25.79
C SER A 546 -11.24 4.08 -26.19
N ALA A 547 -11.80 4.38 -27.35
CA ALA A 547 -12.88 3.58 -27.92
C ALA A 547 -12.39 2.20 -28.41
N ALA A 548 -11.17 2.11 -28.95
CA ALA A 548 -10.59 0.84 -29.38
C ALA A 548 -10.18 -0.08 -28.22
N GLU A 549 -9.70 0.48 -27.10
CA GLU A 549 -9.48 -0.26 -25.85
C GLU A 549 -10.76 -0.97 -25.37
N ILE A 550 -11.87 -0.23 -25.29
CA ILE A 550 -13.19 -0.77 -24.90
C ILE A 550 -13.68 -1.78 -25.95
N ALA A 551 -13.57 -1.48 -27.24
CA ALA A 551 -13.94 -2.41 -28.30
C ALA A 551 -13.11 -3.71 -28.29
N LEU A 552 -11.87 -3.68 -27.80
CA LEU A 552 -11.04 -4.88 -27.61
C LEU A 552 -11.46 -5.67 -26.37
N GLN A 553 -11.77 -4.99 -25.25
CA GLN A 553 -12.38 -5.63 -24.07
C GLN A 553 -13.69 -6.34 -24.44
N ASP A 554 -14.58 -5.66 -25.16
CA ASP A 554 -15.87 -6.21 -25.64
C ASP A 554 -15.67 -7.39 -26.61
N LEU A 555 -14.66 -7.34 -27.48
CA LEU A 555 -14.37 -8.40 -28.46
C LEU A 555 -13.74 -9.66 -27.84
N LEU A 556 -13.06 -9.54 -26.69
CA LEU A 556 -12.39 -10.65 -26.01
C LEU A 556 -13.20 -11.23 -24.84
N PHE A 557 -13.93 -10.38 -24.10
CA PHE A 557 -14.59 -10.75 -22.85
C PHE A 557 -16.04 -10.23 -22.73
N GLY A 558 -16.59 -9.60 -23.77
CA GLY A 558 -17.98 -9.18 -23.84
C GLY A 558 -18.95 -10.31 -24.21
N GLU A 559 -20.24 -10.05 -23.99
CA GLU A 559 -21.32 -10.94 -24.47
C GLU A 559 -21.32 -11.02 -26.01
N PRO A 560 -21.34 -12.24 -26.61
CA PRO A 560 -21.19 -12.41 -28.05
C PRO A 560 -22.45 -12.01 -28.83
N ASP A 561 -22.54 -10.74 -29.23
CA ASP A 561 -23.52 -10.29 -30.22
C ASP A 561 -23.29 -11.00 -31.57
N ALA A 562 -24.37 -11.50 -32.16
CA ALA A 562 -24.35 -12.23 -33.43
C ALA A 562 -23.85 -11.39 -34.64
N THR A 563 -23.66 -10.07 -34.47
CA THR A 563 -23.14 -9.16 -35.49
C THR A 563 -21.63 -8.90 -35.40
N THR A 564 -21.04 -8.82 -34.20
CA THR A 564 -19.58 -8.65 -34.02
C THR A 564 -18.80 -9.93 -34.29
N ALA A 565 -19.40 -11.10 -33.99
CA ALA A 565 -18.79 -12.42 -34.19
C ALA A 565 -18.42 -12.79 -35.65
N SER A 566 -18.76 -11.96 -36.64
CA SER A 566 -18.47 -12.21 -38.07
C SER A 566 -17.17 -11.57 -38.58
N SER A 567 -16.55 -10.67 -37.82
CA SER A 567 -15.24 -10.08 -38.16
C SER A 567 -14.57 -9.52 -36.91
N ARG A 568 -13.45 -10.14 -36.48
CA ARG A 568 -12.58 -9.65 -35.39
C ARG A 568 -11.80 -8.41 -35.85
N THR A 569 -12.51 -7.32 -36.08
CA THR A 569 -12.02 -6.09 -36.71
C THR A 569 -12.49 -4.85 -35.95
N ILE A 570 -11.54 -4.11 -35.37
CA ILE A 570 -11.77 -2.84 -34.67
C ILE A 570 -11.42 -1.71 -35.65
N SER A 571 -12.35 -0.78 -35.86
CA SER A 571 -12.15 0.40 -36.72
C SER A 571 -11.89 1.63 -35.87
N LEU A 572 -10.67 2.16 -35.93
CA LEU A 572 -10.32 3.45 -35.33
C LEU A 572 -10.98 4.58 -36.12
N VAL A 573 -11.72 5.42 -35.42
CA VAL A 573 -12.34 6.64 -35.98
C VAL A 573 -11.64 7.87 -35.44
N ASP A 574 -11.46 8.89 -36.28
CA ASP A 574 -10.80 10.13 -35.83
C ASP A 574 -11.73 11.01 -35.00
N VAL A 575 -11.26 11.38 -33.82
CA VAL A 575 -11.92 12.26 -32.84
C VAL A 575 -11.02 13.45 -32.49
N THR A 576 -11.59 14.47 -31.85
CA THR A 576 -10.80 15.57 -31.28
C THR A 576 -10.05 15.07 -30.05
N ILE A 577 -8.74 14.89 -30.18
CA ILE A 577 -7.86 14.48 -29.09
C ILE A 577 -7.54 15.70 -28.23
N GLN A 578 -8.01 15.69 -26.99
CA GLN A 578 -7.68 16.72 -26.02
C GLN A 578 -6.26 16.52 -25.47
N PRO A 579 -5.45 17.58 -25.34
CA PRO A 579 -4.15 17.52 -24.67
C PRO A 579 -4.32 17.17 -23.19
N GLU A 580 -3.35 16.44 -22.63
CA GLU A 580 -3.34 16.01 -21.22
C GLU A 580 -3.33 17.23 -20.29
N LEU A 581 -2.53 18.24 -20.63
CA LEU A 581 -2.48 19.54 -19.99
C LEU A 581 -3.09 20.61 -20.91
N THR A 582 -4.42 20.75 -20.84
CA THR A 582 -5.14 21.82 -21.57
C THR A 582 -4.74 23.21 -21.09
N THR A 583 -5.01 24.22 -21.92
CA THR A 583 -4.76 25.64 -21.61
C THR A 583 -5.45 26.06 -20.31
N GLU A 584 -6.65 25.57 -20.04
CA GLU A 584 -7.46 25.89 -18.86
C GLU A 584 -6.89 25.23 -17.61
N LYS A 585 -6.45 23.98 -17.71
CA LYS A 585 -5.71 23.28 -16.63
C LYS A 585 -4.44 24.05 -16.28
N ALA A 586 -3.65 24.45 -17.28
CA ALA A 586 -2.41 25.21 -17.07
C ALA A 586 -2.65 26.64 -16.53
N GLN A 587 -3.72 27.31 -16.94
CA GLN A 587 -4.12 28.59 -16.32
C GLN A 587 -4.53 28.40 -14.84
N ALA A 588 -5.26 27.33 -14.52
CA ALA A 588 -5.69 27.03 -13.16
C ALA A 588 -4.54 26.63 -12.22
N MET A 589 -3.39 26.19 -12.74
CA MET A 589 -2.18 25.90 -11.94
C MET A 589 -1.63 27.14 -11.23
N GLY A 590 -1.90 28.36 -11.72
CA GLY A 590 -1.56 29.61 -11.03
C GLY A 590 -0.07 29.98 -11.05
N ILE A 591 0.67 29.59 -12.09
CA ILE A 591 2.10 29.86 -12.25
C ILE A 591 2.27 31.18 -13.03
N THR A 592 2.82 32.21 -12.40
CA THR A 592 2.80 33.59 -12.92
C THR A 592 4.15 34.32 -12.86
N GLU A 593 5.02 33.98 -11.91
CA GLU A 593 6.29 34.69 -11.68
C GLU A 593 7.38 33.80 -11.08
N ARG A 594 8.64 34.25 -11.13
CA ARG A 594 9.76 33.55 -10.51
C ARG A 594 9.76 33.73 -8.99
N LEU A 595 9.82 32.64 -8.25
CA LEU A 595 10.01 32.63 -6.79
C LEU A 595 11.49 32.88 -6.48
N ALA A 596 12.37 31.98 -6.90
CA ALA A 596 13.82 32.13 -6.83
C ALA A 596 14.53 31.54 -8.06
N THR A 597 15.84 31.80 -8.13
CA THR A 597 16.76 31.14 -9.04
C THR A 597 18.08 30.90 -8.31
N TRP A 598 18.76 29.81 -8.62
CA TRP A 598 20.12 29.54 -8.20
C TRP A 598 20.98 29.17 -9.40
N THR A 599 22.27 29.44 -9.32
CA THR A 599 23.21 29.28 -10.43
C THR A 599 24.57 28.88 -9.90
N ILE A 600 25.15 27.80 -10.44
CA ILE A 600 26.46 27.28 -10.03
C ILE A 600 27.33 27.05 -11.29
N PRO A 601 28.58 27.54 -11.34
CA PRO A 601 29.46 27.38 -12.50
C PRO A 601 29.64 25.91 -12.94
N LEU A 602 29.48 25.67 -14.23
CA LEU A 602 29.66 24.38 -14.86
C LEU A 602 31.16 24.04 -14.90
N SER A 603 31.53 22.82 -14.51
CA SER A 603 32.94 22.45 -14.34
C SER A 603 33.20 20.95 -14.52
N GLY A 604 34.47 20.57 -14.62
CA GLY A 604 34.93 19.19 -14.77
C GLY A 604 34.97 18.69 -16.23
N SER A 605 34.93 17.37 -16.40
CA SER A 605 35.17 16.71 -17.70
C SER A 605 33.97 16.75 -18.64
N SER A 606 34.18 16.36 -19.89
CA SER A 606 33.13 16.21 -20.93
C SER A 606 32.00 15.28 -20.47
N GLU A 607 32.35 14.22 -19.75
CA GLU A 607 31.44 13.17 -19.27
C GLU A 607 30.61 13.69 -18.10
N ARG A 608 31.25 14.41 -17.16
CA ARG A 608 30.56 15.13 -16.07
C ARG A 608 29.57 16.15 -16.62
N ILE A 609 29.96 16.90 -17.64
CA ILE A 609 29.10 17.90 -18.30
C ILE A 609 27.96 17.22 -19.08
N ASN A 610 28.18 16.06 -19.70
CA ASN A 610 27.12 15.25 -20.31
C ASN A 610 26.08 14.81 -19.27
N ASN A 611 26.53 14.24 -18.14
CA ASN A 611 25.67 13.79 -17.05
C ASN A 611 24.81 14.92 -16.48
N ILE A 612 25.40 16.10 -16.29
CA ILE A 612 24.71 17.31 -15.82
C ILE A 612 23.67 17.76 -16.86
N ARG A 613 24.03 17.83 -18.15
CA ARG A 613 23.10 18.17 -19.24
C ARG A 613 21.95 17.16 -19.38
N LEU A 614 22.20 15.87 -19.14
CA LEU A 614 21.18 14.82 -19.14
C LEU A 614 20.21 14.99 -17.97
N LEU A 615 20.71 15.17 -16.75
CA LEU A 615 19.87 15.38 -15.56
C LEU A 615 19.02 16.64 -15.68
N CYS A 616 19.57 17.77 -16.16
CA CYS A 616 18.76 18.96 -16.42
C CYS A 616 17.60 18.67 -17.37
N ARG A 617 17.80 17.89 -18.45
CA ARG A 617 16.68 17.48 -19.34
C ARG A 617 15.64 16.61 -18.63
N LEU A 618 16.06 15.73 -17.71
CA LEU A 618 15.16 14.82 -16.98
C LEU A 618 14.30 15.52 -15.92
N ILE A 619 14.79 16.62 -15.32
CA ILE A 619 14.07 17.33 -14.24
C ILE A 619 13.41 18.64 -14.69
N ASN A 620 13.75 19.15 -15.88
CA ASN A 620 13.21 20.42 -16.37
C ASN A 620 11.69 20.33 -16.59
N ASN A 621 11.00 21.44 -16.31
CA ASN A 621 9.55 21.54 -16.33
C ASN A 621 8.82 20.61 -15.33
N SER A 622 9.48 20.24 -14.21
CA SER A 622 8.81 19.53 -13.11
C SER A 622 7.69 20.40 -12.53
N LEU A 623 6.44 19.96 -12.72
CA LEU A 623 5.24 20.59 -12.14
C LEU A 623 4.87 19.89 -10.83
N VAL A 624 4.75 20.66 -9.75
CA VAL A 624 4.50 20.15 -8.39
C VAL A 624 3.25 20.78 -7.81
N ALA A 625 2.21 19.98 -7.59
CA ALA A 625 0.91 20.41 -7.10
C ALA A 625 0.97 20.91 -5.63
N PRO A 626 0.02 21.76 -5.18
CA PRO A 626 -0.15 22.08 -3.76
C PRO A 626 -0.19 20.84 -2.87
N GLY A 627 0.63 20.82 -1.82
CA GLY A 627 0.80 19.70 -0.90
C GLY A 627 1.69 18.55 -1.39
N ALA A 628 2.07 18.52 -2.68
CA ALA A 628 2.89 17.43 -3.23
C ALA A 628 4.38 17.60 -2.89
N THR A 629 5.06 16.47 -2.70
CA THR A 629 6.52 16.42 -2.49
C THR A 629 7.23 16.00 -3.77
N TRP A 630 8.23 16.78 -4.18
CA TRP A 630 9.16 16.45 -5.25
C TRP A 630 10.35 15.66 -4.68
N SER A 631 10.84 14.67 -5.42
CA SER A 631 11.94 13.77 -5.03
C SER A 631 12.96 13.68 -6.17
N PHE A 632 14.22 14.00 -5.89
CA PHE A 632 15.27 14.00 -6.89
C PHE A 632 15.49 12.62 -7.51
N ASN A 633 15.51 11.57 -6.69
CA ASN A 633 15.57 10.19 -7.13
C ASN A 633 14.28 9.70 -7.79
N GLY A 634 13.11 10.11 -7.29
CA GLY A 634 11.82 9.78 -7.90
C GLY A 634 11.68 10.31 -9.33
N THR A 635 12.10 11.56 -9.59
CA THR A 635 12.04 12.17 -10.93
C THR A 635 13.10 11.62 -11.90
N THR A 636 14.25 11.13 -11.42
CA THR A 636 15.39 10.77 -12.30
C THR A 636 15.64 9.26 -12.42
N GLY A 637 15.22 8.47 -11.44
CA GLY A 637 15.44 7.02 -11.37
C GLY A 637 16.91 6.63 -11.26
N GLU A 638 17.21 5.35 -11.55
CA GLU A 638 18.59 4.84 -11.57
C GLU A 638 19.44 5.50 -12.67
N ARG A 639 20.75 5.67 -12.44
CA ARG A 639 21.69 6.28 -13.40
C ARG A 639 22.43 5.16 -14.12
N THR A 640 21.98 4.80 -15.31
CA THR A 640 22.52 3.66 -16.09
C THR A 640 23.11 4.11 -17.43
N ALA A 641 23.92 3.26 -18.07
CA ALA A 641 24.58 3.58 -19.33
C ALA A 641 23.59 3.64 -20.49
N GLU A 642 22.52 2.84 -20.42
CA GLU A 642 21.41 2.76 -21.38
C GLU A 642 20.60 4.07 -21.38
N LYS A 643 20.49 4.74 -20.23
CA LYS A 643 19.94 6.10 -20.12
C LYS A 643 20.89 7.20 -20.62
N GLY A 644 22.11 6.87 -21.05
CA GLY A 644 23.10 7.81 -21.58
C GLY A 644 23.96 8.51 -20.53
N PHE A 645 23.99 8.01 -19.28
CA PHE A 645 24.98 8.45 -18.30
C PHE A 645 26.38 7.93 -18.69
N GLN A 646 27.41 8.69 -18.34
CA GLN A 646 28.80 8.41 -18.62
C GLN A 646 29.61 8.37 -17.31
N THR A 647 30.67 7.57 -17.30
CA THR A 647 31.56 7.48 -16.14
C THR A 647 32.36 8.77 -15.99
N ALA A 648 32.40 9.32 -14.78
CA ALA A 648 33.16 10.51 -14.43
C ALA A 648 33.54 10.48 -12.94
N PRO A 649 34.51 11.29 -12.48
CA PRO A 649 34.94 11.26 -11.08
C PRO A 649 33.81 11.58 -10.08
N VAL A 650 33.67 10.70 -9.09
CA VAL A 650 32.79 10.75 -7.91
C VAL A 650 33.65 10.53 -6.67
N ILE A 651 33.18 10.97 -5.50
CA ILE A 651 33.83 10.66 -4.21
C ILE A 651 33.10 9.48 -3.58
N VAL A 652 33.83 8.40 -3.30
CA VAL A 652 33.33 7.11 -2.83
C VAL A 652 34.22 6.64 -1.69
N ASN A 653 33.66 6.40 -0.50
CA ASN A 653 34.41 5.97 0.69
C ASN A 653 35.66 6.82 0.99
N GLY A 654 35.61 8.13 0.70
CA GLY A 654 36.73 9.06 0.86
C GLY A 654 37.85 8.97 -0.18
N LYS A 655 37.66 8.25 -1.30
CA LYS A 655 38.55 8.27 -2.47
C LYS A 655 37.83 8.85 -3.69
N HIS A 656 38.60 9.35 -4.65
CA HIS A 656 38.08 9.73 -5.97
C HIS A 656 38.03 8.48 -6.87
N GLU A 657 36.83 8.06 -7.26
CA GLU A 657 36.59 6.91 -8.14
C GLU A 657 35.76 7.33 -9.36
N ASP A 658 36.08 6.77 -10.53
CA ASP A 658 35.30 7.00 -11.74
C ASP A 658 34.00 6.18 -11.69
N GLN A 659 32.88 6.84 -11.37
CA GLN A 659 31.56 6.22 -11.32
C GLN A 659 30.58 6.80 -12.35
N LEU A 660 29.57 6.00 -12.67
CA LEU A 660 28.54 6.33 -13.64
C LEU A 660 27.66 7.48 -13.12
N GLY A 661 27.62 8.59 -13.85
CA GLY A 661 26.84 9.76 -13.46
C GLY A 661 27.58 10.83 -12.65
N GLY A 662 28.91 10.78 -12.53
CA GLY A 662 29.66 11.87 -11.86
C GLY A 662 29.22 13.27 -12.30
N GLY A 663 28.94 14.14 -11.33
CA GLY A 663 28.35 15.48 -11.53
C GLY A 663 26.95 15.69 -10.91
N ILE A 664 26.21 14.63 -10.55
CA ILE A 664 24.82 14.71 -10.03
C ILE A 664 24.65 15.76 -8.92
N CYS A 665 25.47 15.70 -7.86
CA CYS A 665 25.25 16.49 -6.64
C CYS A 665 25.36 18.01 -6.83
N GLN A 666 25.98 18.48 -7.92
CA GLN A 666 25.96 19.92 -8.26
C GLN A 666 24.54 20.39 -8.59
N ILE A 667 23.75 19.56 -9.28
CA ILE A 667 22.36 19.88 -9.60
C ILE A 667 21.50 19.77 -8.34
N ALA A 668 21.67 18.71 -7.53
CA ALA A 668 20.96 18.59 -6.25
C ALA A 668 21.23 19.81 -5.34
N THR A 669 22.49 20.21 -5.20
CA THR A 669 22.87 21.45 -4.51
C THR A 669 22.18 22.68 -5.11
N CYS A 670 22.16 22.83 -6.44
CA CYS A 670 21.48 23.96 -7.10
C CYS A 670 19.96 23.98 -6.85
N ILE A 671 19.30 22.81 -6.82
CA ILE A 671 17.87 22.68 -6.50
C ILE A 671 17.61 23.01 -5.03
N PHE A 672 18.37 22.43 -4.11
CA PHE A 672 18.21 22.66 -2.66
C PHE A 672 18.25 24.16 -2.33
N ASN A 673 19.26 24.87 -2.83
CA ASN A 673 19.37 26.31 -2.60
C ASN A 673 18.21 27.09 -3.27
N ALA A 674 17.82 26.73 -4.50
CA ALA A 674 16.68 27.37 -5.16
C ALA A 674 15.33 27.11 -4.43
N ALA A 675 15.15 25.94 -3.82
CA ALA A 675 13.96 25.58 -3.05
C ALA A 675 13.90 26.36 -1.72
N CYS A 676 15.00 26.41 -0.95
CA CYS A 676 15.09 27.24 0.26
C CYS A 676 14.82 28.72 -0.03
N PHE A 677 15.44 29.28 -1.07
CA PHE A 677 15.23 30.69 -1.42
C PHE A 677 13.86 30.97 -2.06
N SER A 678 13.13 29.94 -2.49
CA SER A 678 11.70 30.04 -2.85
C SER A 678 10.77 29.99 -1.62
N GLY A 679 11.31 29.70 -0.44
CA GLY A 679 10.55 29.60 0.81
C GLY A 679 9.77 28.30 0.96
N LEU A 680 10.18 27.22 0.28
CA LEU A 680 9.52 25.91 0.28
C LEU A 680 10.04 25.00 1.40
N GLY A 681 9.24 24.01 1.81
CA GLY A 681 9.65 23.06 2.85
C GLY A 681 10.65 22.02 2.34
N ILE A 682 11.78 21.84 3.04
CA ILE A 682 12.74 20.76 2.76
C ILE A 682 12.39 19.54 3.62
N GLN A 683 12.13 18.40 2.98
CA GLN A 683 11.73 17.14 3.62
C GLN A 683 12.93 16.19 3.81
N GLU A 684 13.88 16.19 2.87
CA GLU A 684 15.11 15.40 2.96
C GLU A 684 16.27 16.16 2.32
N ARG A 685 17.38 16.29 3.04
CA ARG A 685 18.68 16.79 2.54
C ARG A 685 19.79 16.25 3.43
N VAL A 686 20.84 15.71 2.81
CA VAL A 686 22.08 15.27 3.46
C VAL A 686 23.24 16.05 2.85
N ASN A 687 24.25 16.44 3.65
CA ASN A 687 25.49 17.06 3.14
C ASN A 687 26.48 16.01 2.59
N HIS A 688 27.57 16.45 1.97
CA HIS A 688 28.65 15.53 1.55
C HIS A 688 29.49 15.12 2.74
N ASP A 689 30.01 13.89 2.73
CA ASP A 689 30.93 13.39 3.76
C ASP A 689 32.23 14.22 3.82
N PHE A 690 32.65 14.85 2.72
CA PHE A 690 33.84 15.72 2.65
C PHE A 690 33.48 17.12 2.17
N TYR A 691 34.19 18.14 2.64
CA TYR A 691 33.87 19.53 2.32
C TYR A 691 34.33 19.90 0.90
N ILE A 692 33.37 20.25 0.05
CA ILE A 692 33.59 20.63 -1.34
C ILE A 692 33.45 22.15 -1.46
N ALA A 693 34.57 22.87 -1.49
CA ALA A 693 34.60 24.34 -1.51
C ALA A 693 33.74 24.97 -2.62
N ALA A 694 33.68 24.34 -3.80
CA ALA A 694 32.86 24.81 -4.92
C ALA A 694 31.33 24.77 -4.68
N TYR A 695 30.86 24.10 -3.63
CA TYR A 695 29.47 24.18 -3.17
C TYR A 695 29.29 25.23 -2.04
N ASP A 696 30.37 25.71 -1.44
CA ASP A 696 30.38 26.80 -0.47
C ASP A 696 30.51 28.17 -1.14
N ASP A 697 31.44 28.30 -2.10
CA ASP A 697 31.71 29.51 -2.87
C ASP A 697 30.49 30.01 -3.68
N TYR A 698 29.58 29.09 -4.02
CA TYR A 698 28.42 29.31 -4.89
C TYR A 698 27.11 28.78 -4.28
N GLY A 699 27.04 28.58 -2.96
CA GLY A 699 25.89 27.96 -2.28
C GLY A 699 25.62 28.55 -0.89
N PHE A 700 24.39 28.35 -0.40
CA PHE A 700 24.05 28.58 1.00
C PHE A 700 24.27 27.32 1.85
N ALA A 701 23.94 26.13 1.30
CA ALA A 701 24.52 24.84 1.72
C ALA A 701 24.54 23.84 0.55
N ASP A 702 25.22 22.70 0.73
CA ASP A 702 25.34 21.63 -0.26
C ASP A 702 24.21 20.57 -0.16
N ALA A 703 24.03 19.73 -1.18
CA ALA A 703 23.16 18.55 -1.08
C ALA A 703 23.74 17.35 -1.82
N THR A 704 23.86 16.23 -1.12
CA THR A 704 24.26 14.91 -1.63
C THR A 704 23.03 14.11 -2.05
N VAL A 705 23.17 13.35 -3.12
CA VAL A 705 22.19 12.38 -3.59
C VAL A 705 22.90 11.17 -4.19
N SER A 706 22.37 9.98 -3.98
CA SER A 706 22.77 8.75 -4.66
C SER A 706 21.53 7.89 -4.92
N TRP A 707 21.63 6.88 -5.78
CA TRP A 707 20.47 6.05 -6.11
C TRP A 707 19.99 5.26 -4.88
N LYS A 708 18.66 5.16 -4.72
CA LYS A 708 17.94 4.69 -3.52
C LYS A 708 18.12 5.57 -2.27
N SER A 709 19.35 5.95 -1.90
CA SER A 709 19.63 6.86 -0.76
C SER A 709 21.06 7.42 -0.82
N PRO A 710 21.33 8.67 -0.39
CA PRO A 710 20.38 9.68 0.07
C PRO A 710 19.59 10.31 -1.08
N ASP A 711 18.46 10.93 -0.77
CA ASP A 711 17.66 11.73 -1.72
C ASP A 711 17.60 13.21 -1.32
N LEU A 712 17.12 14.04 -2.25
CA LEU A 712 16.75 15.44 -1.99
C LEU A 712 15.25 15.58 -2.23
N LYS A 713 14.51 15.93 -1.17
CA LYS A 713 13.05 16.08 -1.21
C LYS A 713 12.61 17.45 -0.72
N TRP A 714 11.68 18.07 -1.43
CA TRP A 714 11.04 19.33 -1.04
C TRP A 714 9.53 19.29 -1.31
N VAL A 715 8.75 19.95 -0.47
CA VAL A 715 7.28 20.01 -0.57
C VAL A 715 6.84 21.36 -1.13
N ASN A 716 5.87 21.34 -2.04
CA ASN A 716 5.13 22.53 -2.40
C ASN A 716 4.05 22.81 -1.33
N ASP A 717 4.38 23.66 -0.36
CA ASP A 717 3.46 24.17 0.65
C ASP A 717 2.80 25.52 0.24
N MET A 718 2.74 25.81 -1.06
CA MET A 718 2.00 26.94 -1.62
C MET A 718 0.58 26.54 -2.03
N SER A 719 -0.32 27.52 -2.17
CA SER A 719 -1.70 27.31 -2.64
C SER A 719 -1.84 27.19 -4.16
N THR A 720 -0.74 27.27 -4.91
CA THR A 720 -0.65 27.16 -6.38
C THR A 720 0.45 26.18 -6.76
N TYR A 721 0.50 25.73 -8.01
CA TYR A 721 1.56 24.84 -8.47
C TYR A 721 2.91 25.57 -8.46
N VAL A 722 3.97 24.80 -8.21
CA VAL A 722 5.36 25.21 -8.38
C VAL A 722 5.93 24.49 -9.59
N LEU A 723 6.47 25.27 -10.54
CA LEU A 723 7.23 24.80 -11.68
C LEU A 723 8.72 24.92 -11.35
N MET A 724 9.46 23.81 -11.43
CA MET A 724 10.92 23.83 -11.41
C MET A 724 11.47 23.64 -12.83
N THR A 725 12.25 24.62 -13.28
CA THR A 725 13.02 24.57 -14.54
C THR A 725 14.50 24.42 -14.24
N ALA A 726 15.20 23.60 -15.01
CA ALA A 726 16.64 23.36 -14.85
C ALA A 726 17.33 23.30 -16.21
N ASN A 727 18.36 24.13 -16.41
CA ASN A 727 19.05 24.24 -17.68
C ASN A 727 20.56 24.42 -17.50
N VAL A 728 21.30 24.05 -18.54
CA VAL A 728 22.75 24.26 -18.62
C VAL A 728 23.00 25.32 -19.68
N THR A 729 23.62 26.43 -19.29
CA THR A 729 24.20 27.41 -20.22
C THR A 729 25.65 27.01 -20.55
N ASP A 730 26.36 27.78 -21.37
CA ASP A 730 27.75 27.44 -21.74
C ASP A 730 28.66 27.28 -20.50
N ASP A 731 28.50 28.17 -19.51
CA ASP A 731 29.36 28.26 -18.32
C ASP A 731 28.68 27.87 -16.99
N ASN A 732 27.37 27.60 -16.94
CA ASN A 732 26.64 27.42 -15.67
C ASN A 732 25.54 26.35 -15.71
N VAL A 733 25.27 25.74 -14.55
CA VAL A 733 23.99 25.10 -14.21
C VAL A 733 23.07 26.16 -13.60
N VAL A 734 21.84 26.24 -14.08
CA VAL A 734 20.80 27.15 -13.58
C VAL A 734 19.58 26.34 -13.17
N VAL A 735 19.03 26.61 -12.00
CA VAL A 735 17.73 26.08 -11.55
C VAL A 735 16.86 27.26 -11.13
N SER A 736 15.63 27.32 -11.63
CA SER A 736 14.66 28.38 -11.30
C SER A 736 13.32 27.79 -10.93
N PHE A 737 12.69 28.38 -9.92
CA PHE A 737 11.40 27.98 -9.37
C PHE A 737 10.38 29.08 -9.67
N TRP A 738 9.20 28.71 -10.14
CA TRP A 738 8.15 29.62 -10.59
C TRP A 738 6.81 29.21 -9.98
N GLY A 739 5.94 30.18 -9.72
CA GLY A 739 4.64 29.99 -9.05
C GLY A 739 3.91 31.33 -8.97
N THR A 740 3.13 31.56 -7.92
CA THR A 740 2.63 32.91 -7.55
C THR A 740 3.17 33.27 -6.17
N LYS A 741 3.69 34.48 -5.96
CA LYS A 741 4.14 34.89 -4.61
C LYS A 741 2.94 35.15 -3.70
N ASP A 742 2.90 34.42 -2.58
CA ASP A 742 1.97 34.62 -1.47
C ASP A 742 2.44 35.69 -0.46
N GLY A 743 3.61 36.29 -0.70
CA GLY A 743 4.24 37.26 0.18
C GLY A 743 5.10 36.65 1.30
N ARG A 744 5.40 35.34 1.25
CA ARG A 744 6.37 34.73 2.16
C ARG A 744 7.76 35.38 2.04
N THR A 745 8.48 35.37 3.16
CA THR A 745 9.84 35.91 3.31
C THR A 745 10.79 34.82 3.79
N VAL A 746 12.04 34.90 3.36
CA VAL A 746 13.09 33.94 3.69
C VAL A 746 14.27 34.66 4.33
N ASP A 747 14.77 34.10 5.43
CA ASP A 747 15.98 34.49 6.13
C ASP A 747 16.89 33.26 6.20
N CYS A 748 18.09 33.37 5.61
CA CYS A 748 19.04 32.28 5.41
C CYS A 748 20.36 32.66 6.09
N GLN A 749 20.59 32.12 7.28
CA GLN A 749 21.72 32.47 8.15
C GLN A 749 22.73 31.32 8.24
N ARG A 750 24.01 31.63 8.09
CA ARG A 750 25.11 30.67 8.29
C ARG A 750 25.84 31.00 9.59
N GLY A 751 26.08 29.97 10.40
CA GLY A 751 26.97 30.07 11.57
C GLY A 751 28.44 30.02 11.20
N ASP A 752 29.30 30.14 12.20
CA ASP A 752 30.75 30.01 12.04
C ASP A 752 31.18 28.57 11.76
N TRP A 753 32.26 28.41 10.99
CA TRP A 753 32.91 27.11 10.77
C TRP A 753 33.57 26.60 12.06
N LYS A 754 33.17 25.41 12.49
CA LYS A 754 33.78 24.65 13.59
C LYS A 754 34.82 23.70 13.02
N ALA A 755 35.99 23.60 13.66
CA ALA A 755 36.98 22.60 13.31
C ALA A 755 36.51 21.20 13.72
N GLY A 756 36.70 20.22 12.83
CA GLY A 756 36.54 18.80 13.11
C GLY A 756 37.89 18.10 13.19
N ASP A 757 37.90 16.80 12.89
CA ASP A 757 39.11 15.98 12.96
C ASP A 757 40.20 16.41 11.96
N LYS A 758 41.44 16.14 12.34
CA LYS A 758 42.60 16.31 11.47
C LYS A 758 42.73 15.14 10.51
N TYR A 759 43.07 15.43 9.26
CA TYR A 759 43.42 14.37 8.32
C TYR A 759 44.72 13.67 8.74
N VAL A 760 44.87 12.40 8.37
CA VAL A 760 46.14 11.66 8.48
C VAL A 760 46.70 11.35 7.09
N SER A 761 48.03 11.28 7.00
CA SER A 761 48.74 10.89 5.78
C SER A 761 48.92 9.38 5.72
N ILE A 762 48.21 8.74 4.78
CA ILE A 762 48.27 7.31 4.51
C ILE A 762 49.26 7.04 3.38
N THR A 763 50.13 6.04 3.56
CA THR A 763 51.02 5.55 2.50
C THR A 763 50.46 4.26 1.91
N GLU A 764 50.12 4.25 0.62
CA GLU A 764 49.64 3.06 -0.10
C GLU A 764 50.70 2.60 -1.12
N VAL A 765 50.88 1.29 -1.29
CA VAL A 765 51.88 0.74 -2.23
C VAL A 765 51.19 0.37 -3.55
N ASP A 766 51.68 0.93 -4.65
CA ASP A 766 51.22 0.68 -6.02
C ASP A 766 52.33 -0.03 -6.81
N PRO A 767 52.10 -1.27 -7.30
CA PRO A 767 53.09 -2.02 -8.06
C PRO A 767 53.32 -1.49 -9.49
N GLU A 768 52.53 -0.54 -9.99
CA GLU A 768 52.74 0.11 -11.29
C GLU A 768 53.69 1.33 -11.23
N LEU A 769 53.91 1.90 -10.04
CA LEU A 769 54.92 2.96 -9.82
C LEU A 769 56.34 2.39 -9.75
N ALA A 770 57.34 3.18 -10.16
CA ALA A 770 58.73 2.74 -10.11
C ALA A 770 59.23 2.63 -8.66
N PRO A 771 60.12 1.67 -8.31
CA PRO A 771 60.66 1.56 -6.97
C PRO A 771 61.32 2.85 -6.47
N GLY A 772 60.87 3.34 -5.31
CA GLY A 772 61.28 4.64 -4.74
C GLY A 772 60.48 5.86 -5.23
N GLU A 773 59.59 5.71 -6.22
CA GLU A 773 58.69 6.77 -6.68
C GLU A 773 57.60 7.07 -5.64
N ARG A 774 57.20 8.35 -5.55
CA ARG A 774 56.14 8.82 -4.66
C ARG A 774 55.21 9.76 -5.42
N LYS A 775 53.90 9.52 -5.31
CA LYS A 775 52.84 10.29 -5.96
C LYS A 775 51.74 10.58 -4.94
N MET A 776 51.51 11.85 -4.63
CA MET A 776 50.29 12.23 -3.90
C MET A 776 49.09 11.98 -4.82
N THR A 777 48.25 11.03 -4.44
CA THR A 777 47.04 10.61 -5.18
C THR A 777 45.78 11.21 -4.57
N GLN A 778 45.83 11.61 -3.30
CA GLN A 778 44.79 12.43 -2.67
C GLN A 778 45.43 13.46 -1.73
N SER A 779 44.94 14.71 -1.79
CA SER A 779 45.31 15.76 -0.84
C SER A 779 44.56 15.57 0.48
N GLY A 780 45.24 15.86 1.60
CA GLY A 780 44.57 15.94 2.90
C GLY A 780 43.64 17.14 3.00
N GLN A 781 42.57 17.00 3.79
CA GLN A 781 41.66 18.08 4.17
C GLN A 781 41.12 17.85 5.59
N ASP A 782 41.31 18.82 6.48
CA ASP A 782 40.71 18.79 7.82
C ASP A 782 39.18 18.81 7.75
N GLY A 783 38.56 17.95 8.56
CA GLY A 783 37.12 17.90 8.79
C GLY A 783 36.63 19.17 9.48
N ARG A 784 35.32 19.42 9.37
CA ARG A 784 34.67 20.65 9.84
C ARG A 784 33.16 20.48 9.96
N SER A 785 32.52 21.36 10.70
CA SER A 785 31.05 21.45 10.71
C SER A 785 30.55 22.89 10.72
N ILE A 786 29.31 23.08 10.26
CA ILE A 786 28.62 24.37 10.23
C ILE A 786 27.13 24.17 10.47
N ASP A 787 26.55 25.03 11.30
CA ASP A 787 25.10 25.11 11.49
C ASP A 787 24.53 26.16 10.55
N ILE A 788 23.53 25.79 9.77
CA ILE A 788 22.95 26.63 8.71
C ILE A 788 21.45 26.72 8.92
N ARG A 789 20.95 27.90 9.32
CA ARG A 789 19.54 28.13 9.62
C ARG A 789 18.78 28.68 8.41
N TYR A 790 17.72 27.99 8.05
CA TYR A 790 16.74 28.39 7.06
C TYR A 790 15.41 28.71 7.76
N LEU A 791 14.97 29.96 7.66
CA LEU A 791 13.77 30.49 8.30
C LEU A 791 12.84 31.10 7.24
N ALA A 792 11.70 30.48 7.00
CA ALA A 792 10.65 30.98 6.11
C ALA A 792 9.41 31.43 6.92
N LYS A 793 8.84 32.57 6.57
CA LYS A 793 7.65 33.14 7.23
C LYS A 793 6.62 33.59 6.20
N ALA A 794 5.34 33.35 6.47
CA ALA A 794 4.23 33.89 5.69
C ALA A 794 4.14 35.42 5.81
N ALA A 795 3.32 36.03 4.95
CA ALA A 795 3.16 37.49 4.86
C ALA A 795 2.62 38.18 6.14
N ASP A 796 2.00 37.42 7.04
CA ASP A 796 1.52 37.87 8.37
C ASP A 796 2.59 37.74 9.47
N GLY A 797 3.75 37.13 9.17
CA GLY A 797 4.82 36.84 10.10
C GLY A 797 4.79 35.44 10.73
N THR A 798 3.77 34.62 10.44
CA THR A 798 3.68 33.22 10.88
C THR A 798 4.86 32.41 10.34
N VAL A 799 5.54 31.65 11.21
CA VAL A 799 6.65 30.77 10.80
C VAL A 799 6.10 29.59 10.01
N LEU A 800 6.63 29.39 8.80
CA LEU A 800 6.35 28.24 7.95
C LEU A 800 7.41 27.15 8.16
N HIS A 801 8.68 27.54 8.06
CA HIS A 801 9.85 26.67 8.24
C HIS A 801 10.86 27.35 9.16
N ASP A 802 11.42 26.64 10.12
CA ASP A 802 12.55 27.10 10.95
C ASP A 802 13.48 25.92 11.21
N VAL A 803 14.35 25.65 10.23
CA VAL A 803 15.19 24.46 10.15
C VAL A 803 16.64 24.85 10.32
N THR A 804 17.36 24.22 11.24
CA THR A 804 18.82 24.31 11.31
C THR A 804 19.42 23.04 10.72
N PHE A 805 20.10 23.17 9.58
CA PHE A 805 20.83 22.07 8.98
C PHE A 805 22.23 21.99 9.60
N HIS A 806 22.49 20.91 10.33
CA HIS A 806 23.81 20.58 10.86
C HIS A 806 24.64 19.89 9.77
N SER A 807 25.52 20.63 9.10
CA SER A 807 26.35 20.08 8.02
C SER A 807 27.70 19.66 8.59
N ILE A 808 27.99 18.36 8.62
CA ILE A 808 29.19 17.77 9.26
C ILE A 808 30.02 17.05 8.20
N TYR A 809 31.26 17.48 8.01
CA TYR A 809 32.19 16.96 7.01
C TYR A 809 33.39 16.29 7.71
N SER A 810 33.58 15.01 7.41
CA SER A 810 34.71 14.18 7.81
C SER A 810 36.05 14.69 7.27
N ALA A 811 37.15 14.27 7.89
CA ALA A 811 38.49 14.58 7.41
C ALA A 811 38.84 13.72 6.18
N GLN A 812 39.20 14.36 5.06
CA GLN A 812 39.70 13.63 3.89
C GLN A 812 41.18 13.31 4.10
N ASN A 813 41.51 12.03 4.23
CA ASN A 813 42.89 11.61 4.43
C ASN A 813 43.77 11.87 3.20
N GLU A 814 44.99 12.33 3.44
CA GLU A 814 46.01 12.46 2.42
C GLU A 814 46.50 11.07 2.04
N ILE A 815 46.61 10.78 0.74
CA ILE A 815 47.11 9.50 0.25
C ILE A 815 48.36 9.76 -0.59
N ILE A 816 49.48 9.23 -0.10
CA ILE A 816 50.77 9.22 -0.80
C ILE A 816 51.01 7.79 -1.29
N THR A 817 50.74 7.57 -2.56
CA THR A 817 51.00 6.30 -3.22
C THR A 817 52.49 6.17 -3.56
N VAL A 818 53.09 5.01 -3.32
CA VAL A 818 54.52 4.76 -3.50
C VAL A 818 54.81 3.46 -4.25
N GLY A 819 55.90 3.41 -5.01
CA GLY A 819 56.33 2.19 -5.70
C GLY A 819 56.87 1.13 -4.73
N PRO A 820 57.08 -0.13 -5.20
CA PRO A 820 57.66 -1.21 -4.41
C PRO A 820 59.01 -0.83 -3.79
N ASP A 821 59.34 -1.46 -2.66
CA ASP A 821 60.60 -1.24 -1.90
C ASP A 821 60.88 0.22 -1.48
N THR A 822 59.91 1.14 -1.60
CA THR A 822 60.06 2.53 -1.14
C THR A 822 60.13 2.56 0.39
N PRO A 823 61.21 3.09 1.01
CA PRO A 823 61.30 3.20 2.46
C PRO A 823 60.18 4.08 3.01
N ALA A 824 59.62 3.72 4.17
CA ALA A 824 58.67 4.57 4.89
C ALA A 824 59.25 5.99 5.09
N PRO A 825 58.44 7.06 4.98
CA PRO A 825 58.92 8.39 5.32
C PRO A 825 59.38 8.41 6.78
N ALA A 826 60.45 9.14 7.07
CA ALA A 826 60.84 9.37 8.47
C ALA A 826 59.67 10.09 9.18
N PRO A 827 59.35 9.72 10.44
CA PRO A 827 58.28 10.39 11.17
C PRO A 827 58.57 11.89 11.25
N ALA A 828 57.55 12.71 11.02
CA ALA A 828 57.65 14.15 11.17
C ALA A 828 58.09 14.45 12.60
N ALA A 829 59.12 15.29 12.76
CA ALA A 829 59.54 15.73 14.09
C ALA A 829 58.42 16.57 14.71
N ASP A 830 58.13 16.32 15.99
CA ASP A 830 57.12 17.08 16.72
C ASP A 830 57.36 18.59 16.60
N PRO A 831 56.31 19.41 16.41
CA PRO A 831 56.46 20.86 16.43
C PRO A 831 57.03 21.28 17.80
N PRO A 832 57.97 22.24 17.84
CA PRO A 832 58.56 22.68 19.11
C PRO A 832 57.45 23.19 20.04
N ALA A 833 57.46 22.70 21.28
CA ALA A 833 56.50 23.13 22.29
C ALA A 833 56.56 24.66 22.47
N ALA A 834 55.40 25.31 22.46
CA ALA A 834 55.30 26.75 22.64
C ALA A 834 55.55 27.13 24.11
N GLU A 835 56.39 28.15 24.32
CA GLU A 835 56.50 28.93 25.56
C GLU A 835 55.50 30.11 25.57
#